data_AF-A0A067BXM0-F1
#
_entry.id   AF-A0A067BXM0-F1
#
_cell.length_a   1.000
_cell.length_b   1.000
_cell.length_c   1.000
_cell.angle_alpha   90.00
_cell.angle_beta   90.00
_cell.angle_gamma   90.00
#
_symmetry.space_group_name_H-M   'P 1'
#
loop_
_entity.id
_entity.type
_entity.pdbx_description
1 polymer ?
#
loop_
_entity_poly.entity_id
_entity_poly.type
_entity_poly.pdbx_seq_one_letter_code
_entity_poly.pdbx_strand_id
1 'polypeptide(L)'
;MPSGTTYAVRSSRFSNTPAVQPVTESPTIAAPTLARLTKWQHVVRFCFVIGCLWNAAAPLKAWFLSRYGFVPTTTTTIVNLHWDTVLNGKFLTQLYTTAGIPLATPFTATRYLNVFLDFKILPRSIGTWAGSYAGTETVYQMDLDGRPLRRSLDGAAEVAAFNAALSAFTASGFNLWGTELIRSYVPPTTSFGSLQDVAEAVLCLKGMSLETFVNVQFKSSLNPLTSPSDAAALAMWRAQLFPHLSPMTPAAGVVALAKELASTYNLSLANIAGTKQLFAPTTFLDGFIDISGQSSGAATYEISGRDLFATLLGGSGYINSIFAPRETAWWCSIQYVDPTTNAPNRTQCFERMSVALPAFFVGKYISLNSGSRYVDNADVVAGSTIGNLQSYHYKHHEVQPLASIKLATLGNRTTWAAWIPEVIATVAQTPVDTSDAIEELCFVGDGCFAACLNETASGGTTFTYRRGGECVGTIDTITVSLNELYADLACLGLGTGTAHVQVTYIGSTGVRSTRVASQAASPMAILACIVGGRVPNGDYLPSNFIDMVSRGTEASLVVTSSNGSEAIMLNFIALISLLGAWIQRLPPTENKMQLRFSMAKCTVSSVVWMIHRNSMRITGFLGLVAWHVGASDCHCNWKPSHDVRIDPIYGCTNDPAGHFGNFSEWIRLLSYAWVFFALVYMDLMPGIGSNIKGYATAVILLSLVPLAFWAYVIAELWQLRAQWSWLAWMHSQLFLILFWLAVCALMRSRLALPYRRFVDWCLYRIGMRKQSIDRQSPFRTLIGTHFWTPVALFQPEDVVYVPMSVLLKTKGIMLENIADHTYYTYGVDPDRDDVSKKPRSHPDWVLTQLEYYVCVAT
;
A
#
# COMPACT_ATOMS: atom_id res chain seq x y z
N MET A 1 -70.70 26.92 54.96
CA MET A 1 -71.72 27.93 55.32
C MET A 1 -71.38 28.44 56.72
N PRO A 2 -71.50 29.73 57.08
CA PRO A 2 -72.04 30.91 56.36
C PRO A 2 -70.96 32.01 56.11
N SER A 3 -70.93 32.76 54.99
CA SER A 3 -71.59 34.08 54.70
C SER A 3 -71.40 35.13 55.82
N GLY A 4 -70.86 36.34 55.64
CA GLY A 4 -70.90 37.30 54.52
C GLY A 4 -71.67 38.56 54.99
N THR A 5 -71.09 39.77 54.90
CA THR A 5 -71.77 41.13 54.92
C THR A 5 -70.69 42.23 55.05
N THR A 6 -70.34 43.08 54.08
CA THR A 6 -70.96 44.26 53.41
C THR A 6 -71.10 45.58 54.20
N TYR A 7 -70.31 46.56 53.74
CA TYR A 7 -70.51 48.01 53.48
C TYR A 7 -70.98 49.03 54.55
N ALA A 8 -70.28 50.18 54.59
CA ALA A 8 -70.83 51.56 54.64
C ALA A 8 -69.73 52.59 54.22
N VAL A 9 -69.78 53.18 53.02
CA VAL A 9 -70.29 54.53 52.65
C VAL A 9 -69.55 55.73 53.26
N ARG A 10 -68.87 56.52 52.40
CA ARG A 10 -69.09 57.98 52.31
C ARG A 10 -68.62 58.56 50.97
N SER A 11 -69.52 59.30 50.32
CA SER A 11 -69.29 60.06 49.10
C SER A 11 -69.06 61.53 49.41
N SER A 12 -68.32 62.26 48.56
CA SER A 12 -68.68 63.63 48.16
C SER A 12 -67.96 64.09 46.88
N ARG A 13 -68.77 64.19 45.82
CA ARG A 13 -68.82 65.04 44.62
C ARG A 13 -67.65 65.98 44.20
N PHE A 14 -67.27 65.81 42.92
CA PHE A 14 -67.20 66.75 41.78
C PHE A 14 -66.61 68.17 41.91
N SER A 15 -65.58 68.46 41.09
CA SER A 15 -65.54 69.61 40.18
C SER A 15 -64.61 69.34 38.98
N ASN A 16 -65.01 69.81 37.80
CA ASN A 16 -64.42 69.60 36.47
C ASN A 16 -63.26 70.56 36.16
N THR A 17 -62.15 70.04 35.62
CA THR A 17 -61.51 70.43 34.33
C THR A 17 -60.22 69.62 34.13
N PRO A 18 -59.90 69.15 32.90
CA PRO A 18 -58.74 68.31 32.64
C PRO A 18 -57.50 69.19 32.46
N ALA A 19 -56.66 69.25 33.48
CA ALA A 19 -55.27 69.65 33.28
C ALA A 19 -54.56 68.49 32.58
N VAL A 20 -54.33 68.63 31.27
CA VAL A 20 -53.39 67.82 30.50
C VAL A 20 -52.01 68.03 31.12
N GLN A 21 -51.57 67.08 31.95
CA GLN A 21 -50.15 66.95 32.28
C GLN A 21 -49.48 66.18 31.14
N PRO A 22 -48.38 66.69 30.56
CA PRO A 22 -47.57 65.92 29.63
C PRO A 22 -46.92 64.77 30.39
N VAL A 23 -47.30 63.53 30.06
CA VAL A 23 -46.58 62.33 30.49
C VAL A 23 -45.31 62.24 29.65
N THR A 24 -44.28 62.96 30.06
CA THR A 24 -42.89 62.70 29.70
C THR A 24 -42.30 61.75 30.72
N GLU A 25 -42.66 60.46 30.63
CA GLU A 25 -41.82 59.39 31.17
C GLU A 25 -41.57 58.38 30.06
N SER A 26 -40.35 58.40 29.52
CA SER A 26 -39.84 57.36 28.64
C SER A 26 -39.97 56.00 29.34
N PRO A 27 -40.24 54.89 28.63
CA PRO A 27 -40.33 53.58 29.27
C PRO A 27 -38.99 53.25 29.93
N THR A 28 -38.96 53.22 31.27
CA THR A 28 -37.82 52.69 32.01
C THR A 28 -37.74 51.20 31.75
N ILE A 29 -36.89 50.78 30.81
CA ILE A 29 -36.42 49.40 30.72
C ILE A 29 -35.89 49.04 32.11
N ALA A 30 -36.50 48.05 32.77
CA ALA A 30 -36.01 47.60 34.07
C ALA A 30 -34.54 47.20 33.92
N ALA A 31 -33.63 48.02 34.48
CA ALA A 31 -32.18 47.83 34.49
C ALA A 31 -31.73 46.37 34.73
N PRO A 32 -32.36 45.57 35.62
CA PRO A 32 -32.00 44.16 35.82
C PRO A 32 -32.21 43.27 34.59
N THR A 33 -33.24 43.50 33.77
CA THR A 33 -33.53 42.71 32.57
C THR A 33 -32.49 42.97 31.49
N LEU A 34 -32.11 44.24 31.30
CA LEU A 34 -31.04 44.63 30.37
C LEU A 34 -29.70 44.08 30.85
N ALA A 35 -29.34 44.25 32.12
CA ALA A 35 -28.09 43.74 32.69
C ALA A 35 -27.95 42.21 32.56
N ARG A 36 -29.03 41.46 32.80
CA ARG A 36 -29.06 40.00 32.62
C ARG A 36 -28.83 39.61 31.16
N LEU A 37 -29.49 40.27 30.21
CA LEU A 37 -29.33 40.02 28.78
C LEU A 37 -27.92 40.39 28.29
N THR A 38 -27.35 41.50 28.76
CA THR A 38 -25.97 41.92 28.42
C THR A 38 -24.93 40.95 28.96
N LYS A 39 -25.10 40.44 30.19
CA LYS A 39 -24.22 39.40 30.77
C LYS A 39 -24.26 38.11 29.95
N TRP A 40 -25.45 37.65 29.58
CA TRP A 40 -25.61 36.48 28.70
C TRP A 40 -24.99 36.71 27.32
N GLN A 41 -25.13 37.90 26.75
CA GLN A 41 -24.51 38.24 25.47
C GLN A 41 -22.96 38.20 25.54
N HIS A 42 -22.36 38.67 26.64
CA HIS A 42 -20.91 38.56 26.84
C HIS A 42 -20.44 37.12 26.97
N VAL A 43 -21.18 36.28 27.71
CA VAL A 43 -20.88 34.84 27.82
C VAL A 43 -20.99 34.15 26.47
N VAL A 44 -22.06 34.39 25.71
CA VAL A 44 -22.25 33.80 24.38
C VAL A 44 -21.18 34.29 23.39
N ARG A 45 -20.79 35.57 23.44
CA ARG A 45 -19.67 36.10 22.65
C ARG A 45 -18.36 35.42 23.00
N PHE A 46 -18.07 35.26 24.29
CA PHE A 46 -16.86 34.59 24.76
C PHE A 46 -16.82 33.12 24.31
N CYS A 47 -17.91 32.37 24.51
CA CYS A 47 -18.02 30.98 24.04
C CYS A 47 -17.91 30.88 22.51
N PHE A 48 -18.50 31.81 21.77
CA PHE A 48 -18.40 31.87 20.31
C PHE A 48 -16.96 32.12 19.85
N VAL A 49 -16.26 33.09 20.45
CA VAL A 49 -14.85 33.38 20.14
C VAL A 49 -13.95 32.19 20.45
N ILE A 50 -14.15 31.53 21.60
CA ILE A 50 -13.39 30.31 21.94
C ILE A 50 -13.70 29.17 20.96
N GLY A 51 -14.97 28.97 20.58
CA GLY A 51 -15.35 27.98 19.57
C GLY A 51 -14.72 28.26 18.20
N CYS A 52 -14.66 29.53 17.79
CA CYS A 52 -13.96 29.95 16.58
C CYS A 52 -12.45 29.69 16.68
N LEU A 53 -11.79 30.00 17.80
CA LEU A 53 -10.37 29.72 18.02
C LEU A 53 -10.06 28.21 18.03
N TRP A 54 -10.94 27.39 18.63
CA TRP A 54 -10.81 25.92 18.66
C TRP A 54 -10.89 25.29 17.26
N ASN A 55 -11.78 25.82 16.42
CA ASN A 55 -11.91 25.40 15.02
C ASN A 55 -10.78 25.96 14.16
N ALA A 56 -10.32 27.19 14.42
CA ALA A 56 -9.17 27.78 13.74
C ALA A 56 -7.86 27.02 14.02
N ALA A 57 -7.76 26.37 15.19
CA ALA A 57 -6.62 25.51 15.55
C ALA A 57 -6.72 24.07 14.98
N ALA A 58 -7.83 23.67 14.34
CA ALA A 58 -7.99 22.32 13.76
C ALA A 58 -6.91 21.91 12.72
N PRO A 59 -6.44 22.79 11.84
CA PRO A 59 -5.39 22.46 10.86
C PRO A 59 -4.04 22.28 11.54
N LEU A 60 -3.74 23.12 12.55
CA LEU A 60 -2.56 22.96 13.40
C LEU A 60 -2.65 21.66 14.21
N LYS A 61 -3.81 21.28 14.73
CA LYS A 61 -4.03 19.99 15.41
C LYS A 61 -3.77 18.81 14.47
N ALA A 62 -4.36 18.81 13.28
CA ALA A 62 -4.20 17.73 12.30
C ALA A 62 -2.76 17.63 11.76
N TRP A 63 -2.14 18.77 11.44
CA TRP A 63 -0.75 18.85 10.98
C TRP A 63 0.26 18.46 12.08
N PHE A 64 0.03 18.86 13.33
CA PHE A 64 0.89 18.48 14.44
C PHE A 64 0.75 16.98 14.76
N LEU A 65 -0.45 16.42 14.70
CA LEU A 65 -0.66 14.98 14.89
C LEU A 65 -0.04 14.12 13.77
N SER A 66 -0.07 14.58 12.52
CA SER A 66 0.58 13.86 11.41
C SER A 66 2.11 14.03 11.40
N ARG A 67 2.63 15.23 11.71
CA ARG A 67 4.08 15.52 11.73
C ARG A 67 4.84 14.77 12.82
N TYR A 68 4.18 14.41 13.91
CA TYR A 68 4.77 13.63 15.00
C TYR A 68 4.32 12.15 15.00
N GLY A 69 3.73 11.67 13.90
CA GLY A 69 3.44 10.24 13.71
C GLY A 69 2.30 9.67 14.57
N PHE A 70 1.44 10.51 15.15
CA PHE A 70 0.29 10.05 15.95
C PHE A 70 -0.85 9.49 15.09
N VAL A 71 -0.85 9.76 13.77
CA VAL A 71 -1.74 9.12 12.78
C VAL A 71 -0.92 8.79 11.52
N PRO A 72 -0.50 7.52 11.31
CA PRO A 72 0.23 7.13 10.12
C PRO A 72 -0.66 7.17 8.87
N THR A 73 -0.25 7.89 7.83
CA THR A 73 -0.88 7.79 6.47
C THR A 73 -0.43 6.54 5.74
N THR A 74 0.67 5.93 6.20
CA THR A 74 1.25 4.70 5.70
C THR A 74 1.51 3.74 6.86
N THR A 75 1.20 2.47 6.65
CA THR A 75 1.46 1.36 7.58
C THR A 75 2.41 0.40 6.89
N THR A 76 3.51 0.07 7.56
CA THR A 76 4.47 -0.91 7.05
C THR A 76 4.49 -2.11 7.99
N THR A 77 4.24 -3.29 7.44
CA THR A 77 4.37 -4.57 8.14
C THR A 77 5.51 -5.38 7.53
N ILE A 78 6.39 -5.89 8.38
CA ILE A 78 7.51 -6.74 7.98
C ILE A 78 7.25 -8.14 8.52
N VAL A 79 7.25 -9.13 7.64
CA VAL A 79 7.05 -10.54 7.98
C VAL A 79 8.30 -11.31 7.58
N ASN A 80 8.96 -11.95 8.53
CA ASN A 80 10.10 -12.83 8.22
C ASN A 80 9.58 -14.04 7.44
N LEU A 81 10.20 -14.33 6.30
CA LEU A 81 9.85 -15.47 5.47
C LEU A 81 10.62 -16.69 5.96
N HIS A 82 9.93 -17.80 6.15
CA HIS A 82 10.51 -19.14 6.27
C HIS A 82 10.23 -19.92 4.97
N TRP A 83 10.91 -21.06 4.76
CA TRP A 83 10.73 -21.86 3.53
C TRP A 83 9.29 -22.36 3.35
N ASP A 84 8.59 -22.59 4.46
CA ASP A 84 7.19 -23.01 4.56
C ASP A 84 6.19 -21.84 4.56
N THR A 85 6.64 -20.58 4.62
CA THR A 85 5.75 -19.42 4.59
C THR A 85 4.97 -19.37 3.28
N VAL A 86 3.65 -19.41 3.38
CA VAL A 86 2.75 -19.35 2.23
C VAL A 86 2.48 -17.88 1.86
N LEU A 87 2.71 -17.53 0.61
CA LEU A 87 2.50 -16.19 0.05
C LEU A 87 1.16 -16.15 -0.72
N ASN A 88 0.42 -15.05 -0.61
CA ASN A 88 -0.89 -14.90 -1.25
C ASN A 88 -0.84 -14.93 -2.79
N GLY A 89 -1.93 -15.41 -3.40
CA GLY A 89 -2.02 -15.62 -4.84
C GLY A 89 -2.02 -14.34 -5.66
N LYS A 90 -2.63 -13.24 -5.16
CA LYS A 90 -2.64 -11.94 -5.85
C LYS A 90 -1.23 -11.37 -6.01
N PHE A 91 -0.42 -11.43 -4.95
CA PHE A 91 0.99 -11.05 -4.99
C PHE A 91 1.79 -11.90 -5.99
N LEU A 92 1.69 -13.22 -5.88
CA LEU A 92 2.45 -14.14 -6.74
C LEU A 92 2.05 -14.03 -8.21
N THR A 93 0.77 -13.88 -8.52
CA THR A 93 0.29 -13.70 -9.90
C THR A 93 0.96 -12.50 -10.56
N GLN A 94 1.01 -11.37 -9.84
CA GLN A 94 1.62 -10.17 -10.36
C GLN A 94 3.14 -10.29 -10.44
N LEU A 95 3.79 -10.87 -9.42
CA LEU A 95 5.24 -11.12 -9.40
C LEU A 95 5.69 -11.96 -10.61
N TYR A 96 5.01 -13.09 -10.88
CA TYR A 96 5.31 -13.98 -12.00
C TYR A 96 4.99 -13.32 -13.35
N THR A 97 3.88 -12.60 -13.46
CA THR A 97 3.51 -11.87 -14.68
C THR A 97 4.54 -10.77 -15.00
N THR A 98 4.95 -9.99 -13.99
CA THR A 98 6.00 -8.97 -14.14
C THR A 98 7.35 -9.58 -14.49
N ALA A 99 7.64 -10.80 -14.01
CA ALA A 99 8.83 -11.56 -14.41
C ALA A 99 8.75 -12.14 -15.83
N GLY A 100 7.61 -12.04 -16.53
CA GLY A 100 7.41 -12.62 -17.86
C GLY A 100 7.28 -14.14 -17.86
N ILE A 101 6.90 -14.74 -16.73
CA ILE A 101 6.62 -16.17 -16.62
C ILE A 101 5.17 -16.40 -17.06
N PRO A 102 4.91 -17.25 -18.08
CA PRO A 102 3.55 -17.46 -18.56
C PRO A 102 2.71 -18.21 -17.52
N LEU A 103 1.57 -17.62 -17.16
CA LEU A 103 0.58 -18.20 -16.26
C LEU A 103 -0.67 -18.57 -17.05
N ALA A 104 -1.13 -19.83 -16.94
CA ALA A 104 -2.39 -20.26 -17.56
C ALA A 104 -3.62 -19.73 -16.80
N THR A 105 -3.49 -19.57 -15.48
CA THR A 105 -4.51 -19.03 -14.57
C THR A 105 -3.82 -18.17 -13.51
N PRO A 106 -4.55 -17.29 -12.81
CA PRO A 106 -4.03 -16.64 -11.62
C PRO A 106 -3.40 -17.67 -10.67
N PHE A 107 -2.26 -17.32 -10.11
CA PHE A 107 -1.49 -18.21 -9.25
C PHE A 107 -2.20 -18.36 -7.91
N THR A 108 -2.22 -19.57 -7.38
CA THR A 108 -2.75 -19.83 -6.04
C THR A 108 -1.67 -19.53 -4.99
N ALA A 109 -2.09 -19.37 -3.74
CA ALA A 109 -1.14 -19.18 -2.65
C ALA A 109 -0.21 -20.41 -2.54
N THR A 110 1.11 -20.18 -2.45
CA THR A 110 2.10 -21.26 -2.33
C THR A 110 3.25 -20.88 -1.42
N ARG A 111 4.07 -21.87 -1.04
CA ARG A 111 5.23 -21.69 -0.17
C ARG A 111 6.34 -20.88 -0.84
N TYR A 112 7.02 -20.07 -0.06
CA TYR A 112 8.16 -19.28 -0.51
C TYR A 112 9.25 -20.14 -1.15
N LEU A 113 9.47 -21.38 -0.67
CA LEU A 113 10.40 -22.31 -1.32
C LEU A 113 10.08 -22.51 -2.80
N ASN A 114 8.81 -22.69 -3.19
CA ASN A 114 8.44 -22.90 -4.59
C ASN A 114 8.74 -21.65 -5.44
N VAL A 115 8.46 -20.47 -4.88
CA VAL A 115 8.78 -19.18 -5.53
C VAL A 115 10.29 -19.02 -5.68
N PHE A 116 11.06 -19.35 -4.65
CA PHE A 116 12.52 -19.32 -4.70
C PHE A 116 13.07 -20.32 -5.73
N LEU A 117 12.54 -21.55 -5.77
CA LEU A 117 12.90 -22.55 -6.77
C LEU A 117 12.69 -22.01 -8.19
N ASP A 118 11.53 -21.41 -8.48
CA ASP A 118 11.16 -20.95 -9.82
C ASP A 118 11.91 -19.70 -10.30
N PHE A 119 12.53 -18.95 -9.39
CA PHE A 119 13.29 -17.73 -9.71
C PHE A 119 14.80 -17.90 -9.61
N LYS A 120 15.28 -18.78 -8.70
CA LYS A 120 16.70 -18.89 -8.34
C LYS A 120 17.33 -20.23 -8.69
N ILE A 121 16.60 -21.36 -8.56
CA ILE A 121 17.19 -22.71 -8.76
C ILE A 121 16.90 -23.25 -10.16
N LEU A 122 15.64 -23.15 -10.57
CA LEU A 122 15.12 -23.55 -11.87
C LEU A 122 14.37 -22.36 -12.45
N PRO A 123 15.09 -21.34 -12.94
CA PRO A 123 14.46 -20.11 -13.38
C PRO A 123 13.48 -20.39 -14.52
N ARG A 124 12.43 -19.58 -14.67
CA ARG A 124 11.36 -19.79 -15.68
C ARG A 124 11.03 -18.58 -16.54
N SER A 125 11.76 -17.48 -16.38
CA SER A 125 11.54 -16.25 -17.13
C SER A 125 12.04 -16.40 -18.58
N ILE A 126 11.29 -15.85 -19.56
CA ILE A 126 11.55 -16.02 -21.01
C ILE A 126 12.25 -14.79 -21.63
N GLY A 127 12.62 -13.78 -20.84
CA GLY A 127 13.39 -12.64 -21.39
C GLY A 127 13.36 -11.36 -20.57
N THR A 128 12.47 -11.25 -19.58
CA THR A 128 12.42 -10.07 -18.69
C THR A 128 13.62 -10.02 -17.74
N TRP A 129 14.28 -11.17 -17.52
CA TRP A 129 15.56 -11.21 -16.81
C TRP A 129 16.61 -10.28 -17.37
N ALA A 130 16.77 -10.20 -18.69
CA ALA A 130 17.90 -9.47 -19.27
C ALA A 130 17.91 -7.99 -18.83
N GLY A 131 16.74 -7.42 -18.48
CA GLY A 131 16.66 -6.09 -17.86
C GLY A 131 17.38 -5.97 -16.51
N SER A 132 17.60 -7.07 -15.77
CA SER A 132 18.37 -7.07 -14.52
C SER A 132 19.84 -6.76 -14.73
N TYR A 133 20.39 -6.99 -15.92
CA TYR A 133 21.77 -6.63 -16.24
C TYR A 133 21.99 -5.12 -16.40
N ALA A 134 20.95 -4.36 -16.68
CA ALA A 134 21.05 -2.93 -16.83
C ALA A 134 21.66 -2.29 -15.58
N GLY A 135 22.73 -1.50 -15.76
CA GLY A 135 23.41 -0.80 -14.66
C GLY A 135 24.15 -1.72 -13.70
N THR A 136 24.49 -2.96 -14.12
CA THR A 136 25.25 -3.92 -13.30
C THR A 136 26.68 -4.09 -13.75
N GLU A 137 27.19 -3.26 -14.66
CA GLU A 137 28.52 -3.39 -15.27
C GLU A 137 29.63 -3.57 -14.22
N THR A 138 29.46 -2.92 -13.06
CA THR A 138 30.40 -2.89 -11.94
C THR A 138 30.06 -3.84 -10.78
N VAL A 139 28.91 -4.53 -10.82
CA VAL A 139 28.48 -5.45 -9.75
C VAL A 139 29.40 -6.67 -9.75
N TYR A 140 30.19 -6.79 -8.69
CA TYR A 140 31.29 -7.74 -8.53
C TYR A 140 30.85 -9.20 -8.42
N GLN A 141 29.63 -9.42 -7.96
CA GLN A 141 29.03 -10.72 -7.87
C GLN A 141 28.13 -10.89 -9.08
N MET A 142 28.54 -11.78 -9.96
CA MET A 142 27.81 -12.13 -11.14
C MET A 142 26.39 -12.59 -10.75
N ASP A 143 25.35 -11.81 -11.07
CA ASP A 143 23.92 -12.18 -11.09
C ASP A 143 23.64 -13.29 -12.14
N LEU A 144 24.60 -14.21 -12.29
CA LEU A 144 24.68 -15.24 -13.32
C LEU A 144 24.27 -16.55 -12.69
N ASP A 145 23.01 -16.62 -12.29
CA ASP A 145 22.42 -17.82 -11.71
C ASP A 145 22.09 -18.83 -12.82
N GLY A 146 23.09 -19.16 -13.64
CA GLY A 146 23.03 -20.10 -14.75
C GLY A 146 24.16 -21.13 -14.67
N ARG A 147 24.05 -22.22 -15.42
CA ARG A 147 25.06 -23.27 -15.49
C ARG A 147 25.71 -23.24 -16.85
N PRO A 148 26.67 -22.33 -17.04
CA PRO A 148 27.13 -22.03 -18.36
C PRO A 148 27.91 -23.22 -18.94
N LEU A 149 27.49 -23.57 -20.15
CA LEU A 149 27.89 -24.76 -20.89
C LEU A 149 28.90 -24.42 -21.99
N ARG A 150 28.92 -23.15 -22.41
CA ARG A 150 29.76 -22.62 -23.50
C ARG A 150 30.43 -21.32 -23.08
N ARG A 151 31.49 -20.92 -23.78
CA ARG A 151 32.20 -19.66 -23.51
C ARG A 151 31.90 -18.64 -24.60
N SER A 152 31.83 -19.08 -25.85
CA SER A 152 31.58 -18.26 -27.03
C SER A 152 30.12 -18.35 -27.50
N LEU A 153 29.66 -17.29 -28.17
CA LEU A 153 28.41 -17.26 -28.93
C LEU A 153 28.46 -18.23 -30.11
N ASP A 154 29.61 -18.40 -30.76
CA ASP A 154 29.83 -19.41 -31.80
C ASP A 154 30.37 -20.71 -31.20
N GLY A 155 29.44 -21.58 -30.78
CA GLY A 155 29.79 -22.88 -30.18
C GLY A 155 30.46 -23.84 -31.17
N ALA A 156 30.16 -23.75 -32.47
CA ALA A 156 30.73 -24.66 -33.47
C ALA A 156 32.22 -24.34 -33.70
N ALA A 157 32.55 -23.06 -33.84
CA ALA A 157 33.93 -22.60 -33.89
C ALA A 157 34.68 -22.91 -32.58
N GLU A 158 34.05 -22.71 -31.42
CA GLU A 158 34.64 -23.03 -30.11
C GLU A 158 35.02 -24.51 -30.00
N VAL A 159 34.13 -25.42 -30.39
CA VAL A 159 34.38 -26.87 -30.37
C VAL A 159 35.48 -27.27 -31.36
N ALA A 160 35.48 -26.68 -32.57
CA ALA A 160 36.51 -26.96 -33.57
C ALA A 160 37.91 -26.53 -33.07
N ALA A 161 38.01 -25.32 -32.51
CA ALA A 161 39.25 -24.81 -31.93
C ALA A 161 39.71 -25.67 -30.74
N PHE A 162 38.79 -26.08 -29.87
CA PHE A 162 39.09 -26.96 -28.74
C PHE A 162 39.65 -28.31 -29.20
N ASN A 163 39.00 -28.96 -30.17
CA ASN A 163 39.44 -30.26 -30.69
C ASN A 163 40.83 -30.19 -31.33
N ALA A 164 41.14 -29.09 -32.02
CA ALA A 164 42.48 -28.86 -32.57
C ALA A 164 43.54 -28.74 -31.45
N ALA A 165 43.24 -27.96 -30.41
CA ALA A 165 44.13 -27.73 -29.27
C ALA A 165 44.32 -28.97 -28.37
N LEU A 166 43.30 -29.84 -28.29
CA LEU A 166 43.30 -31.02 -27.42
C LEU A 166 44.45 -32.00 -27.74
N SER A 167 44.83 -32.11 -29.02
CA SER A 167 45.85 -33.04 -29.50
C SER A 167 47.17 -32.95 -28.71
N ALA A 168 47.58 -31.74 -28.33
CA ALA A 168 48.81 -31.47 -27.58
C ALA A 168 48.84 -32.10 -26.16
N PHE A 169 47.68 -32.48 -25.62
CA PHE A 169 47.53 -32.96 -24.25
C PHE A 169 47.15 -34.45 -24.15
N THR A 170 46.83 -35.09 -25.28
CA THR A 170 46.31 -36.48 -25.32
C THR A 170 47.24 -37.50 -24.67
N ALA A 171 48.56 -37.32 -24.79
CA ALA A 171 49.56 -38.21 -24.21
C ALA A 171 49.94 -37.82 -22.76
N SER A 172 50.14 -36.54 -22.48
CA SER A 172 50.71 -36.09 -21.21
C SER A 172 49.69 -35.70 -20.15
N GLY A 173 48.46 -35.34 -20.54
CA GLY A 173 47.60 -34.54 -19.67
C GLY A 173 48.01 -33.06 -19.64
N PHE A 174 47.31 -32.27 -18.83
CA PHE A 174 47.64 -30.88 -18.57
C PHE A 174 48.33 -30.75 -17.21
N ASN A 175 49.53 -30.15 -17.17
CA ASN A 175 50.24 -29.90 -15.93
C ASN A 175 49.83 -28.53 -15.34
N LEU A 176 49.24 -28.55 -14.15
CA LEU A 176 48.72 -27.41 -13.42
C LEU A 176 49.48 -27.24 -12.09
N TRP A 177 49.56 -26.02 -11.56
CA TRP A 177 50.10 -25.69 -10.21
C TRP A 177 51.28 -26.57 -9.74
N GLY A 178 52.44 -26.47 -10.41
CA GLY A 178 53.62 -27.27 -10.07
C GLY A 178 53.58 -28.66 -10.71
N THR A 179 53.29 -29.70 -9.94
CA THR A 179 53.33 -31.12 -10.36
C THR A 179 51.95 -31.75 -10.54
N GLU A 180 50.87 -30.96 -10.45
CA GLU A 180 49.51 -31.48 -10.54
C GLU A 180 49.17 -31.84 -11.99
N LEU A 181 48.84 -33.11 -12.26
CA LEU A 181 48.52 -33.57 -13.61
C LEU A 181 47.03 -33.82 -13.78
N ILE A 182 46.38 -33.01 -14.61
CA ILE A 182 44.96 -33.15 -14.95
C ILE A 182 44.81 -34.04 -16.17
N ARG A 183 43.99 -35.09 -16.02
CA ARG A 183 43.63 -36.02 -17.11
C ARG A 183 42.16 -35.99 -17.48
N SER A 184 41.35 -35.18 -16.81
CA SER A 184 39.92 -35.07 -17.06
C SER A 184 39.60 -33.71 -17.68
N TYR A 185 38.65 -33.67 -18.62
CA TYR A 185 38.20 -32.42 -19.22
C TYR A 185 36.70 -32.44 -19.57
N VAL A 186 36.08 -31.26 -19.60
CA VAL A 186 34.72 -31.06 -20.12
C VAL A 186 34.78 -30.14 -21.34
N PRO A 187 34.53 -30.64 -22.56
CA PRO A 187 34.57 -29.84 -23.76
C PRO A 187 33.36 -28.87 -23.81
N PRO A 188 33.47 -27.77 -24.57
CA PRO A 188 32.31 -26.95 -24.90
C PRO A 188 31.26 -27.75 -25.68
N THR A 189 30.01 -27.31 -25.65
CA THR A 189 28.87 -27.94 -26.36
C THR A 189 28.36 -27.06 -27.50
N THR A 190 27.76 -27.66 -28.54
CA THR A 190 27.02 -26.92 -29.59
C THR A 190 25.50 -26.96 -29.40
N SER A 191 25.00 -27.82 -28.51
CA SER A 191 23.56 -28.07 -28.32
C SER A 191 23.09 -27.68 -26.91
N PHE A 192 21.78 -27.44 -26.80
CA PHE A 192 21.06 -27.19 -25.54
C PHE A 192 21.52 -25.95 -24.73
N GLY A 193 22.15 -24.97 -25.38
CA GLY A 193 22.61 -23.74 -24.73
C GLY A 193 21.50 -22.69 -24.64
N SER A 194 21.13 -22.33 -23.41
CA SER A 194 20.31 -21.13 -23.17
C SER A 194 21.19 -19.88 -23.21
N LEU A 195 20.59 -18.71 -23.36
CA LEU A 195 21.32 -17.45 -23.41
C LEU A 195 22.16 -17.19 -22.15
N GLN A 196 21.64 -17.53 -20.96
CA GLN A 196 22.39 -17.43 -19.70
C GLN A 196 23.55 -18.43 -19.59
N ASP A 197 23.58 -19.47 -20.44
CA ASP A 197 24.59 -20.52 -20.37
C ASP A 197 25.83 -20.21 -21.22
N VAL A 198 25.90 -19.01 -21.81
CA VAL A 198 26.98 -18.56 -22.70
C VAL A 198 27.70 -17.37 -22.09
N ALA A 199 28.96 -17.56 -21.70
CA ALA A 199 29.74 -16.51 -21.02
C ALA A 199 29.82 -15.21 -21.82
N GLU A 200 30.11 -15.28 -23.12
CA GLU A 200 30.18 -14.12 -24.00
C GLU A 200 28.85 -13.35 -24.09
N ALA A 201 27.72 -14.06 -24.22
CA ALA A 201 26.39 -13.45 -24.30
C ALA A 201 26.07 -12.68 -23.02
N VAL A 202 26.36 -13.31 -21.89
CA VAL A 202 26.19 -12.74 -20.56
C VAL A 202 27.05 -11.47 -20.37
N LEU A 203 28.34 -11.52 -20.71
CA LEU A 203 29.23 -10.37 -20.61
C LEU A 203 28.77 -9.22 -21.51
N CYS A 204 28.26 -9.56 -22.70
CA CYS A 204 27.65 -8.61 -23.63
C CYS A 204 26.40 -7.93 -23.04
N LEU A 205 25.44 -8.70 -22.52
CA LEU A 205 24.21 -8.17 -21.91
C LEU A 205 24.49 -7.29 -20.69
N LYS A 206 25.54 -7.62 -19.93
CA LYS A 206 26.02 -6.85 -18.79
C LYS A 206 26.74 -5.56 -19.19
N GLY A 207 27.21 -5.44 -20.43
CA GLY A 207 28.12 -4.36 -20.84
C GLY A 207 29.49 -4.45 -20.17
N MET A 208 29.91 -5.64 -19.73
CA MET A 208 31.18 -5.84 -19.01
C MET A 208 32.31 -6.12 -19.99
N SER A 209 33.36 -5.29 -19.96
CA SER A 209 34.57 -5.50 -20.75
C SER A 209 35.45 -6.62 -20.16
N LEU A 210 36.31 -7.24 -20.98
CA LEU A 210 37.25 -8.28 -20.50
C LEU A 210 38.29 -7.71 -19.53
N GLU A 211 38.67 -6.46 -19.73
CA GLU A 211 39.60 -5.72 -18.88
C GLU A 211 39.03 -5.57 -17.46
N THR A 212 37.71 -5.44 -17.35
CA THR A 212 36.98 -5.46 -16.07
C THR A 212 36.85 -6.90 -15.58
N PHE A 213 36.34 -7.80 -16.42
CA PHE A 213 36.04 -9.20 -16.10
C PHE A 213 37.21 -9.97 -15.47
N VAL A 214 38.43 -9.79 -16.00
CA VAL A 214 39.63 -10.48 -15.52
C VAL A 214 39.95 -10.19 -14.04
N ASN A 215 39.47 -9.04 -13.53
CA ASN A 215 39.68 -8.57 -12.17
C ASN A 215 38.39 -8.58 -11.32
N VAL A 216 37.29 -9.13 -11.82
CA VAL A 216 36.04 -9.27 -11.06
C VAL A 216 36.23 -10.22 -9.88
N GLN A 217 35.65 -9.87 -8.72
CA GLN A 217 35.68 -10.58 -7.43
C GLN A 217 37.07 -10.71 -6.78
N PHE A 218 38.09 -11.14 -7.52
CA PHE A 218 39.48 -11.13 -7.07
C PHE A 218 40.38 -10.55 -8.16
N LYS A 219 41.31 -9.69 -7.77
CA LYS A 219 42.23 -9.03 -8.69
C LYS A 219 43.27 -10.04 -9.22
N SER A 220 43.41 -10.14 -10.54
CA SER A 220 44.50 -10.86 -11.19
C SER A 220 45.81 -10.05 -11.13
N SER A 221 46.94 -10.63 -11.54
CA SER A 221 48.18 -9.87 -11.72
C SER A 221 48.22 -9.07 -13.04
N LEU A 222 47.13 -9.09 -13.82
CA LEU A 222 46.96 -8.35 -15.07
C LEU A 222 46.37 -6.97 -14.79
N ASN A 223 47.03 -5.92 -15.31
CA ASN A 223 46.55 -4.54 -15.24
C ASN A 223 46.38 -3.95 -16.65
N PRO A 224 45.40 -4.44 -17.44
CA PRO A 224 45.25 -4.09 -18.86
C PRO A 224 44.97 -2.60 -19.11
N LEU A 225 44.44 -1.88 -18.11
CA LEU A 225 44.16 -0.45 -18.24
C LEU A 225 45.42 0.43 -18.14
N THR A 226 46.49 -0.09 -17.55
CA THR A 226 47.72 0.67 -17.28
C THR A 226 48.98 0.06 -17.89
N SER A 227 48.93 -1.21 -18.31
CA SER A 227 50.06 -1.95 -18.89
C SER A 227 49.78 -2.33 -20.35
N PRO A 228 50.55 -1.82 -21.34
CA PRO A 228 50.38 -2.18 -22.74
C PRO A 228 50.59 -3.67 -23.02
N SER A 229 51.49 -4.35 -22.30
CA SER A 229 51.71 -5.79 -22.46
C SER A 229 50.50 -6.59 -22.00
N ASP A 230 49.84 -6.15 -20.93
CA ASP A 230 48.64 -6.81 -20.41
C ASP A 230 47.46 -6.53 -21.33
N ALA A 231 47.34 -5.31 -21.87
CA ALA A 231 46.35 -4.99 -22.89
C ALA A 231 46.49 -5.91 -24.13
N ALA A 232 47.71 -6.15 -24.59
CA ALA A 232 47.98 -7.08 -25.70
C ALA A 232 47.60 -8.53 -25.35
N ALA A 233 47.90 -8.97 -24.12
CA ALA A 233 47.51 -10.30 -23.64
C ALA A 233 45.98 -10.46 -23.58
N LEU A 234 45.26 -9.45 -23.08
CA LEU A 234 43.79 -9.42 -23.03
C LEU A 234 43.19 -9.39 -24.45
N ALA A 235 43.81 -8.67 -25.39
CA ALA A 235 43.38 -8.68 -26.79
C ALA A 235 43.52 -10.07 -27.43
N MET A 236 44.60 -10.80 -27.12
CA MET A 236 44.76 -12.19 -27.54
C MET A 236 43.70 -13.09 -26.91
N TRP A 237 43.42 -12.93 -25.62
CA TRP A 237 42.36 -13.69 -24.95
C TRP A 237 40.98 -13.45 -25.57
N ARG A 238 40.66 -12.19 -25.89
CA ARG A 238 39.44 -11.81 -26.61
C ARG A 238 39.33 -12.53 -27.94
N ALA A 239 40.38 -12.46 -28.77
CA ALA A 239 40.37 -13.07 -30.10
C ALA A 239 40.16 -14.60 -30.05
N GLN A 240 40.65 -15.28 -29.01
CA GLN A 240 40.59 -16.73 -28.89
C GLN A 240 39.29 -17.26 -28.27
N LEU A 241 38.76 -16.60 -27.23
CA LEU A 241 37.62 -17.10 -26.45
C LEU A 241 36.34 -16.26 -26.54
N PHE A 242 36.46 -14.98 -26.90
CA PHE A 242 35.35 -14.03 -26.91
C PHE A 242 35.38 -13.16 -28.19
N PRO A 243 35.38 -13.78 -29.39
CA PRO A 243 35.58 -13.07 -30.65
C PRO A 243 34.42 -12.14 -31.04
N HIS A 244 33.24 -12.33 -30.46
CA HIS A 244 32.03 -11.55 -30.72
C HIS A 244 31.71 -10.57 -29.58
N LEU A 245 32.53 -10.52 -28.54
CA LEU A 245 32.33 -9.62 -27.41
C LEU A 245 32.66 -8.18 -27.78
N SER A 246 31.62 -7.41 -28.08
CA SER A 246 31.69 -5.97 -28.30
C SER A 246 31.17 -5.20 -27.06
N PRO A 247 31.83 -4.14 -26.59
CA PRO A 247 31.29 -3.29 -25.53
C PRO A 247 30.06 -2.52 -26.02
N MET A 248 28.93 -2.60 -25.31
CA MET A 248 27.69 -1.89 -25.66
C MET A 248 27.25 -0.87 -24.60
N THR A 249 26.61 0.21 -25.05
CA THR A 249 25.74 1.11 -24.26
C THR A 249 24.53 1.49 -25.16
N PRO A 250 23.31 1.76 -24.64
CA PRO A 250 22.83 1.87 -23.25
C PRO A 250 21.68 0.89 -22.85
N ALA A 251 21.32 0.95 -21.56
CA ALA A 251 20.33 0.13 -20.81
C ALA A 251 18.91 -0.03 -21.40
N ALA A 252 18.48 0.82 -22.34
CA ALA A 252 17.11 0.79 -22.86
C ALA A 252 16.82 -0.39 -23.82
N GLY A 253 17.87 -1.08 -24.32
CA GLY A 253 17.76 -2.14 -25.32
C GLY A 253 18.07 -3.57 -24.83
N VAL A 254 18.38 -3.80 -23.55
CA VAL A 254 18.99 -5.08 -23.11
C VAL A 254 18.09 -6.30 -23.37
N VAL A 255 16.77 -6.16 -23.20
CA VAL A 255 15.80 -7.24 -23.53
C VAL A 255 15.69 -7.46 -25.04
N ALA A 256 15.77 -6.39 -25.84
CA ALA A 256 15.77 -6.50 -27.31
C ALA A 256 17.05 -7.18 -27.82
N LEU A 257 18.20 -6.80 -27.25
CA LEU A 257 19.49 -7.42 -27.52
C LEU A 257 19.51 -8.90 -27.10
N ALA A 258 18.94 -9.25 -25.94
CA ALA A 258 18.82 -10.65 -25.53
C ALA A 258 18.03 -11.48 -26.55
N LYS A 259 16.94 -10.94 -27.07
CA LYS A 259 16.16 -11.57 -28.15
C LYS A 259 16.95 -11.68 -29.45
N GLU A 260 17.69 -10.63 -29.82
CA GLU A 260 18.57 -10.65 -30.99
C GLU A 260 19.65 -11.73 -30.87
N LEU A 261 20.41 -11.74 -29.77
CA LEU A 261 21.43 -12.75 -29.49
C LEU A 261 20.85 -14.16 -29.52
N ALA A 262 19.69 -14.37 -28.91
CA ALA A 262 19.01 -15.66 -28.93
C ALA A 262 18.63 -16.10 -30.35
N SER A 263 18.17 -15.17 -31.20
CA SER A 263 17.82 -15.47 -32.59
C SER A 263 19.04 -15.68 -33.50
N THR A 264 20.09 -14.88 -33.36
CA THR A 264 21.28 -14.89 -34.23
C THR A 264 22.16 -16.12 -33.97
N TYR A 265 22.29 -16.53 -32.71
CA TYR A 265 23.19 -17.61 -32.31
C TYR A 265 22.46 -18.91 -31.93
N ASN A 266 21.16 -19.00 -32.23
CA ASN A 266 20.31 -20.16 -31.93
C ASN A 266 20.37 -20.56 -30.44
N LEU A 267 20.19 -19.58 -29.56
CA LEU A 267 20.17 -19.79 -28.11
C LEU A 267 18.75 -19.77 -27.59
N SER A 268 18.46 -20.63 -26.62
CA SER A 268 17.16 -20.62 -25.98
C SER A 268 17.03 -19.43 -25.03
N LEU A 269 15.85 -18.80 -25.01
CA LEU A 269 15.46 -17.87 -23.95
C LEU A 269 14.78 -18.59 -22.78
N ALA A 270 14.80 -19.92 -22.73
CA ALA A 270 14.28 -20.66 -21.60
C ALA A 270 15.25 -20.58 -20.39
N ASN A 271 14.67 -20.68 -19.21
CA ASN A 271 15.37 -20.89 -17.95
C ASN A 271 16.27 -19.75 -17.46
N ILE A 272 15.93 -18.52 -17.83
CA ILE A 272 16.73 -17.36 -17.47
C ILE A 272 16.46 -16.94 -16.01
N ALA A 273 17.52 -16.81 -15.21
CA ALA A 273 17.53 -16.39 -13.80
C ALA A 273 16.61 -15.20 -13.51
N GLY A 274 16.15 -14.98 -12.28
CA GLY A 274 15.16 -13.93 -11.99
C GLY A 274 15.46 -13.11 -10.74
N THR A 275 16.71 -13.02 -10.29
CA THR A 275 17.06 -12.50 -8.96
C THR A 275 16.47 -11.13 -8.65
N LYS A 276 16.67 -10.14 -9.52
CA LYS A 276 16.08 -8.82 -9.32
C LYS A 276 14.55 -8.83 -9.46
N GLN A 277 14.00 -9.74 -10.27
CA GLN A 277 12.56 -9.89 -10.46
C GLN A 277 11.88 -10.48 -9.22
N LEU A 278 12.53 -11.41 -8.50
CA LEU A 278 12.04 -11.97 -7.23
C LEU A 278 11.88 -10.88 -6.16
N PHE A 279 12.82 -9.93 -6.14
CA PHE A 279 12.85 -8.83 -5.18
C PHE A 279 12.22 -7.53 -5.75
N ALA A 280 11.55 -7.59 -6.91
CA ALA A 280 10.93 -6.41 -7.49
C ALA A 280 9.67 -6.01 -6.70
N PRO A 281 9.50 -4.71 -6.36
CA PRO A 281 8.32 -4.26 -5.65
C PRO A 281 7.09 -4.37 -6.54
N THR A 282 6.01 -4.84 -5.96
CA THR A 282 4.71 -5.01 -6.62
C THR A 282 3.67 -4.13 -5.93
N THR A 283 3.17 -3.12 -6.64
CA THR A 283 2.18 -2.18 -6.09
C THR A 283 0.78 -2.49 -6.59
N PHE A 284 -0.13 -2.72 -5.66
CA PHE A 284 -1.56 -2.82 -5.88
C PHE A 284 -2.22 -1.47 -5.65
N LEU A 285 -3.04 -1.05 -6.61
CA LEU A 285 -3.84 0.16 -6.52
C LEU A 285 -5.31 -0.27 -6.44
N ASP A 286 -5.95 -0.01 -5.31
CA ASP A 286 -7.36 -0.32 -5.05
C ASP A 286 -8.05 0.88 -4.37
N GLY A 287 -9.37 0.84 -4.27
CA GLY A 287 -10.17 1.92 -3.69
C GLY A 287 -10.74 2.90 -4.71
N PHE A 288 -11.13 4.09 -4.24
CA PHE A 288 -11.81 5.08 -5.07
C PHE A 288 -10.82 5.95 -5.83
N ILE A 289 -11.26 6.57 -6.92
CA ILE A 289 -10.44 7.56 -7.64
C ILE A 289 -10.42 8.84 -6.81
N ASP A 290 -9.23 9.25 -6.38
CA ASP A 290 -9.03 10.49 -5.64
C ASP A 290 -8.99 11.72 -6.58
N ILE A 291 -8.83 12.91 -6.02
CA ILE A 291 -8.78 14.16 -6.79
C ILE A 291 -7.59 14.25 -7.76
N SER A 292 -6.58 13.39 -7.62
CA SER A 292 -5.45 13.28 -8.56
C SER A 292 -5.75 12.36 -9.74
N GLY A 293 -6.88 11.65 -9.72
CA GLY A 293 -7.23 10.66 -10.74
C GLY A 293 -6.64 9.27 -10.49
N GLN A 294 -6.03 9.03 -9.32
CA GLN A 294 -5.43 7.75 -8.94
C GLN A 294 -6.27 7.02 -7.88
N SER A 295 -6.15 5.70 -7.78
CA SER A 295 -6.82 4.93 -6.73
C SER A 295 -6.28 5.31 -5.35
N SER A 296 -7.19 5.45 -4.39
CA SER A 296 -6.92 5.98 -3.05
C SER A 296 -6.04 5.10 -2.17
N GLY A 297 -6.10 3.78 -2.36
CA GLY A 297 -5.32 2.81 -1.60
C GLY A 297 -4.16 2.31 -2.44
N ALA A 298 -2.95 2.40 -1.91
CA ALA A 298 -1.79 1.72 -2.48
C ALA A 298 -1.26 0.69 -1.48
N ALA A 299 -0.98 -0.53 -1.93
CA ALA A 299 -0.26 -1.53 -1.15
C ALA A 299 0.91 -2.06 -1.96
N THR A 300 2.13 -1.80 -1.49
CA THR A 300 3.36 -2.27 -2.12
C THR A 300 3.90 -3.47 -1.35
N TYR A 301 4.12 -4.56 -2.07
CA TYR A 301 4.71 -5.81 -1.59
C TYR A 301 6.12 -5.93 -2.15
N GLU A 302 7.09 -6.18 -1.30
CA GLU A 302 8.49 -6.37 -1.69
C GLU A 302 9.10 -7.48 -0.85
N ILE A 303 9.70 -8.47 -1.49
CA ILE A 303 10.58 -9.41 -0.78
C ILE A 303 11.93 -8.73 -0.65
N SER A 304 12.46 -8.68 0.56
CA SER A 304 13.77 -8.13 0.87
C SER A 304 14.58 -9.18 1.62
N GLY A 305 15.81 -9.45 1.18
CA GLY A 305 16.64 -10.48 1.79
C GLY A 305 18.03 -10.54 1.18
N ARG A 306 18.88 -11.38 1.77
CA ARG A 306 20.22 -11.63 1.24
C ARG A 306 20.13 -12.58 0.04
N ASP A 307 20.97 -12.34 -0.96
CA ASP A 307 21.15 -13.33 -2.02
C ASP A 307 21.95 -14.54 -1.50
N LEU A 308 21.27 -15.66 -1.32
CA LEU A 308 21.89 -16.90 -0.84
C LEU A 308 22.88 -17.48 -1.86
N PHE A 309 22.64 -17.30 -3.16
CA PHE A 309 23.60 -17.70 -4.21
C PHE A 309 24.89 -16.91 -4.07
N ALA A 310 24.76 -15.60 -3.83
CA ALA A 310 25.92 -14.75 -3.59
C ALA A 310 26.73 -15.21 -2.36
N THR A 311 26.04 -15.61 -1.30
CA THR A 311 26.67 -15.98 -0.02
C THR A 311 27.31 -17.37 -0.05
N LEU A 312 26.78 -18.29 -0.85
CA LEU A 312 27.29 -19.65 -0.99
C LEU A 312 28.36 -19.77 -2.07
N LEU A 313 28.17 -19.07 -3.20
CA LEU A 313 29.04 -19.16 -4.37
C LEU A 313 30.10 -18.05 -4.43
N GLY A 314 30.02 -17.04 -3.55
CA GLY A 314 30.99 -15.96 -3.40
C GLY A 314 32.43 -16.39 -3.08
N GLY A 315 32.67 -17.69 -2.87
CA GLY A 315 33.99 -18.30 -2.71
C GLY A 315 34.56 -19.00 -3.96
N SER A 316 34.01 -18.81 -5.16
CA SER A 316 34.28 -19.61 -6.38
C SER A 316 33.50 -20.94 -6.46
N GLY A 317 32.39 -21.03 -5.70
CA GLY A 317 31.65 -22.25 -5.30
C GLY A 317 31.55 -23.36 -6.36
N TYR A 318 31.14 -22.95 -7.55
CA TYR A 318 30.91 -23.82 -8.69
C TYR A 318 31.77 -23.35 -9.86
N ILE A 319 32.72 -24.18 -10.27
CA ILE A 319 33.60 -23.84 -11.41
C ILE A 319 32.87 -24.19 -12.69
N ASN A 320 32.33 -23.15 -13.32
CA ASN A 320 31.54 -23.24 -14.53
C ASN A 320 32.25 -22.59 -15.73
N SER A 321 31.64 -22.62 -16.92
CA SER A 321 32.25 -22.05 -18.12
C SER A 321 32.44 -20.52 -18.09
N ILE A 322 31.87 -19.79 -17.13
CA ILE A 322 32.14 -18.36 -16.94
C ILE A 322 33.37 -18.17 -16.06
N PHE A 323 33.51 -18.89 -14.95
CA PHE A 323 34.67 -18.76 -14.06
C PHE A 323 35.92 -19.46 -14.58
N ALA A 324 35.80 -20.60 -15.28
CA ALA A 324 36.96 -21.34 -15.77
C ALA A 324 37.85 -20.53 -16.72
N PRO A 325 37.35 -19.74 -17.69
CA PRO A 325 38.18 -18.84 -18.50
C PRO A 325 38.97 -17.83 -17.67
N ARG A 326 38.38 -17.32 -16.59
CA ARG A 326 39.06 -16.41 -15.67
C ARG A 326 40.17 -17.12 -14.89
N GLU A 327 39.97 -18.37 -14.50
CA GLU A 327 41.06 -19.18 -13.92
C GLU A 327 42.23 -19.36 -14.89
N THR A 328 41.96 -19.50 -16.20
CA THR A 328 42.99 -19.51 -17.24
C THR A 328 43.76 -18.19 -17.29
N ALA A 329 43.07 -17.05 -17.21
CA ALA A 329 43.75 -15.75 -17.13
C ALA A 329 44.65 -15.65 -15.89
N TRP A 330 44.19 -16.12 -14.73
CA TRP A 330 44.99 -16.19 -13.51
C TRP A 330 46.23 -17.06 -13.67
N TRP A 331 46.06 -18.28 -14.17
CA TRP A 331 47.17 -19.19 -14.39
C TRP A 331 48.19 -18.61 -15.39
N CYS A 332 47.74 -18.05 -16.51
CA CYS A 332 48.61 -17.36 -17.47
C CYS A 332 49.38 -16.20 -16.85
N SER A 333 48.79 -15.53 -15.86
CA SER A 333 49.37 -14.35 -15.22
C SER A 333 50.35 -14.68 -14.08
N ILE A 334 50.28 -15.89 -13.51
CA ILE A 334 51.01 -16.30 -12.30
C ILE A 334 52.04 -17.40 -12.61
N GLN A 335 51.67 -18.40 -13.41
CA GLN A 335 52.42 -19.65 -13.54
C GLN A 335 53.02 -19.90 -14.92
N TYR A 336 52.43 -19.35 -15.99
CA TYR A 336 52.94 -19.61 -17.33
C TYR A 336 54.33 -19.03 -17.53
N VAL A 337 55.24 -19.88 -17.98
CA VAL A 337 56.58 -19.53 -18.44
C VAL A 337 56.70 -20.05 -19.86
N ASP A 338 57.16 -19.20 -20.78
CA ASP A 338 57.40 -19.60 -22.17
C ASP A 338 58.50 -20.67 -22.19
N PRO A 339 58.22 -21.89 -22.70
CA PRO A 339 59.20 -22.97 -22.71
C PRO A 339 60.42 -22.67 -23.59
N THR A 340 60.32 -21.73 -24.53
CA THR A 340 61.43 -21.34 -25.41
C THR A 340 62.35 -20.32 -24.74
N THR A 341 61.79 -19.33 -24.05
CA THR A 341 62.55 -18.21 -23.47
C THR A 341 62.79 -18.33 -21.97
N ASN A 342 62.12 -19.28 -21.31
CA ASN A 342 62.11 -19.46 -19.85
C ASN A 342 61.73 -18.18 -19.07
N ALA A 343 60.89 -17.33 -19.68
CA ALA A 343 60.41 -16.08 -19.10
C ALA A 343 58.86 -16.01 -19.14
N PRO A 344 58.22 -15.23 -18.25
CA PRO A 344 56.77 -15.03 -18.30
C PRO A 344 56.34 -14.36 -19.61
N ASN A 345 55.41 -14.98 -20.34
CA ASN A 345 54.82 -14.41 -21.56
C ASN A 345 53.31 -14.63 -21.61
N ARG A 346 52.57 -13.63 -21.12
CA ARG A 346 51.10 -13.68 -20.94
C ARG A 346 50.36 -13.78 -22.28
N THR A 347 50.81 -13.07 -23.30
CA THR A 347 50.19 -13.09 -24.64
C THR A 347 50.31 -14.47 -25.28
N GLN A 348 51.52 -15.05 -25.25
CA GLN A 348 51.75 -16.39 -25.78
C GLN A 348 51.03 -17.46 -24.96
N CYS A 349 50.85 -17.26 -23.65
CA CYS A 349 50.00 -18.12 -22.84
C CYS A 349 48.56 -18.15 -23.36
N PHE A 350 47.94 -16.98 -23.55
CA PHE A 350 46.57 -16.93 -24.06
C PHE A 350 46.47 -17.49 -25.47
N GLU A 351 47.45 -17.25 -26.34
CA GLU A 351 47.50 -17.84 -27.68
C GLU A 351 47.46 -19.38 -27.65
N ARG A 352 48.19 -20.01 -26.72
CA ARG A 352 48.34 -21.48 -26.67
C ARG A 352 47.31 -22.19 -25.79
N MET A 353 46.92 -21.57 -24.68
CA MET A 353 46.23 -22.26 -23.58
C MET A 353 44.78 -21.84 -23.41
N SER A 354 44.37 -20.67 -23.91
CA SER A 354 43.05 -20.08 -23.63
C SER A 354 41.88 -20.98 -24.03
N VAL A 355 42.00 -21.70 -25.16
CA VAL A 355 40.95 -22.55 -25.70
C VAL A 355 40.79 -23.86 -24.90
N ALA A 356 41.90 -24.54 -24.60
CA ALA A 356 41.88 -25.87 -23.97
C ALA A 356 41.82 -25.83 -22.44
N LEU A 357 42.60 -24.96 -21.80
CA LEU A 357 42.79 -24.97 -20.35
C LEU A 357 41.49 -24.83 -19.53
N PRO A 358 40.51 -23.98 -19.90
CA PRO A 358 39.32 -23.89 -19.08
C PRO A 358 38.48 -25.19 -19.08
N ALA A 359 38.63 -26.08 -20.07
CA ALA A 359 37.97 -27.39 -20.06
C ALA A 359 38.62 -28.35 -19.06
N PHE A 360 39.95 -28.26 -18.90
CA PHE A 360 40.71 -28.99 -17.90
C PHE A 360 40.45 -28.46 -16.49
N PHE A 361 40.25 -27.15 -16.29
CA PHE A 361 39.83 -26.63 -14.99
C PHE A 361 38.49 -27.23 -14.56
N VAL A 362 37.46 -27.19 -15.41
CA VAL A 362 36.18 -27.83 -15.08
C VAL A 362 36.38 -29.33 -14.82
N GLY A 363 37.16 -30.02 -15.66
CA GLY A 363 37.44 -31.45 -15.51
C GLY A 363 38.13 -31.83 -14.20
N LYS A 364 39.07 -31.01 -13.72
CA LYS A 364 39.74 -31.18 -12.41
C LYS A 364 38.73 -31.26 -11.27
N TYR A 365 37.74 -30.38 -11.26
CA TYR A 365 36.79 -30.27 -10.16
C TYR A 365 35.60 -31.25 -10.25
N ILE A 366 35.63 -32.19 -11.21
CA ILE A 366 34.74 -33.37 -11.24
C ILE A 366 35.20 -34.44 -10.25
N SER A 367 36.51 -34.50 -9.99
CA SER A 367 37.16 -35.50 -9.12
C SER A 367 37.90 -34.88 -7.94
N LEU A 368 37.86 -33.55 -7.80
CA LEU A 368 38.39 -32.82 -6.67
C LEU A 368 37.35 -31.87 -6.10
N ASN A 369 37.04 -32.03 -4.82
CA ASN A 369 36.25 -31.08 -4.04
C ASN A 369 37.19 -30.20 -3.21
N SER A 370 37.41 -28.95 -3.62
CA SER A 370 38.26 -28.02 -2.85
C SER A 370 37.42 -26.97 -2.12
N GLY A 371 36.40 -27.44 -1.39
CA GLY A 371 35.51 -26.63 -0.57
C GLY A 371 34.51 -25.86 -1.42
N SER A 372 34.80 -24.58 -1.69
CA SER A 372 33.98 -23.76 -2.56
C SER A 372 34.38 -23.90 -4.03
N ARG A 373 34.86 -25.04 -4.50
CA ARG A 373 35.16 -25.26 -5.92
C ARG A 373 34.92 -26.73 -6.23
N TYR A 374 33.87 -26.98 -6.98
CA TYR A 374 33.47 -28.32 -7.40
C TYR A 374 32.62 -28.25 -8.68
N VAL A 375 32.43 -29.42 -9.28
CA VAL A 375 31.38 -29.70 -10.27
C VAL A 375 30.45 -30.76 -9.67
N ASP A 376 29.13 -30.57 -9.84
CA ASP A 376 28.15 -31.57 -9.47
C ASP A 376 28.28 -32.76 -10.42
N ASN A 377 28.55 -33.95 -9.89
CA ASN A 377 28.76 -35.12 -10.73
C ASN A 377 27.47 -35.52 -11.49
N ALA A 378 26.30 -35.10 -11.00
CA ALA A 378 25.02 -35.30 -11.68
C ALA A 378 24.83 -34.40 -12.92
N ASP A 379 25.66 -33.36 -13.10
CA ASP A 379 25.64 -32.44 -14.24
C ASP A 379 26.46 -32.95 -15.44
N VAL A 380 27.24 -34.02 -15.25
CA VAL A 380 28.15 -34.55 -16.25
C VAL A 380 28.04 -36.06 -16.38
N VAL A 381 28.32 -36.56 -17.58
CA VAL A 381 28.44 -38.00 -17.86
C VAL A 381 29.82 -38.29 -18.43
N ALA A 382 30.43 -39.41 -18.03
CA ALA A 382 31.70 -39.83 -18.58
C ALA A 382 31.55 -40.13 -20.09
N GLY A 383 32.41 -39.52 -20.90
CA GLY A 383 32.52 -39.79 -22.33
C GLY A 383 33.62 -40.81 -22.64
N SER A 384 34.08 -40.82 -23.89
CA SER A 384 35.18 -41.68 -24.32
C SER A 384 36.53 -41.21 -23.77
N THR A 385 37.44 -42.17 -23.59
CA THR A 385 38.85 -41.88 -23.28
C THR A 385 39.62 -41.65 -24.58
N ILE A 386 40.43 -40.60 -24.64
CA ILE A 386 41.32 -40.29 -25.77
C ILE A 386 42.76 -40.26 -25.25
N GLY A 387 43.56 -41.26 -25.61
CA GLY A 387 44.90 -41.43 -25.04
C GLY A 387 44.82 -41.61 -23.53
N ASN A 388 45.46 -40.72 -22.77
CA ASN A 388 45.43 -40.69 -21.31
C ASN A 388 44.35 -39.75 -20.73
N LEU A 389 43.50 -39.16 -21.59
CA LEU A 389 42.48 -38.21 -21.18
C LEU A 389 41.10 -38.83 -21.07
N GLN A 390 40.40 -38.55 -19.98
CA GLN A 390 38.99 -38.88 -19.78
C GLN A 390 38.12 -37.67 -20.12
N SER A 391 37.25 -37.81 -21.11
CA SER A 391 36.24 -36.78 -21.40
C SER A 391 35.01 -36.93 -20.50
N TYR A 392 34.37 -35.81 -20.22
CA TYR A 392 33.05 -35.73 -19.61
C TYR A 392 32.18 -34.78 -20.42
N HIS A 393 30.90 -35.09 -20.59
CA HIS A 393 29.96 -34.25 -21.32
C HIS A 393 28.89 -33.72 -20.38
N TYR A 394 28.47 -32.48 -20.57
CA TYR A 394 27.33 -31.91 -19.86
C TYR A 394 26.07 -32.74 -20.12
N LYS A 395 25.31 -33.00 -19.05
CA LYS A 395 23.99 -33.60 -19.13
C LYS A 395 22.96 -32.52 -19.46
N HIS A 396 22.05 -32.80 -20.38
CA HIS A 396 20.92 -31.92 -20.61
C HIS A 396 19.90 -32.08 -19.48
N HIS A 397 19.48 -30.96 -18.92
CA HIS A 397 18.42 -30.89 -17.91
C HIS A 397 17.26 -30.09 -18.48
N GLU A 398 16.11 -30.73 -18.65
CA GLU A 398 14.88 -30.05 -19.00
C GLU A 398 14.26 -29.42 -17.75
N VAL A 399 13.82 -28.17 -17.88
CA VAL A 399 13.01 -27.50 -16.86
C VAL A 399 11.58 -27.53 -17.33
N GLN A 400 10.73 -28.19 -16.56
CA GLN A 400 9.34 -28.39 -16.92
C GLN A 400 8.56 -27.06 -16.88
N PRO A 401 7.47 -26.86 -17.62
CA PRO A 401 6.62 -25.68 -17.50
C PRO A 401 5.91 -25.58 -16.14
N LEU A 402 5.60 -24.37 -15.67
CA LEU A 402 4.93 -24.15 -14.37
C LEU A 402 3.59 -24.91 -14.27
N ALA A 403 2.81 -24.95 -15.35
CA ALA A 403 1.52 -25.65 -15.41
C ALA A 403 1.62 -27.18 -15.24
N SER A 404 2.81 -27.76 -15.41
CA SER A 404 3.03 -29.21 -15.25
C SER A 404 3.44 -29.59 -13.82
N ILE A 405 3.74 -28.60 -12.97
CA ILE A 405 4.13 -28.86 -11.58
C ILE A 405 2.92 -29.38 -10.82
N LYS A 406 3.08 -30.56 -10.23
CA LYS A 406 2.10 -31.13 -9.31
C LYS A 406 2.51 -30.80 -7.88
N LEU A 407 1.55 -30.34 -7.09
CA LEU A 407 1.73 -30.16 -5.66
C LEU A 407 1.19 -31.38 -4.92
N ALA A 408 1.99 -31.89 -3.99
CA ALA A 408 1.61 -32.92 -3.03
C ALA A 408 0.49 -32.37 -2.16
N THR A 409 -0.35 -33.28 -1.65
CA THR A 409 -1.44 -32.86 -0.77
C THR A 409 -0.85 -32.58 0.61
N LEU A 410 -1.16 -31.42 1.19
CA LEU A 410 -0.81 -31.18 2.58
C LEU A 410 -1.62 -32.16 3.43
N GLY A 411 -0.94 -33.14 4.02
CA GLY A 411 -1.61 -34.15 4.82
C GLY A 411 -2.26 -33.53 6.06
N ASN A 412 -3.49 -33.92 6.37
CA ASN A 412 -4.12 -33.70 7.69
C ASN A 412 -3.49 -34.59 8.79
N ARG A 413 -2.33 -35.19 8.50
CA ARG A 413 -1.65 -36.16 9.35
C ARG A 413 -0.62 -35.42 10.18
N THR A 414 -0.98 -35.18 11.43
CA THR A 414 -0.02 -34.82 12.47
C THR A 414 1.09 -35.88 12.51
N THR A 415 2.31 -35.47 12.15
CA THR A 415 3.60 -36.14 12.38
C THR A 415 4.06 -37.22 11.38
N TRP A 416 5.38 -37.20 11.12
CA TRP A 416 6.18 -38.25 10.49
C TRP A 416 5.85 -39.67 10.96
N ALA A 417 5.30 -39.84 12.17
CA ALA A 417 4.98 -41.12 12.77
C ALA A 417 4.01 -41.99 11.95
N ALA A 418 3.09 -41.40 11.19
CA ALA A 418 2.18 -42.16 10.32
C ALA A 418 2.76 -42.41 8.92
N TRP A 419 3.68 -41.56 8.47
CA TRP A 419 4.30 -41.64 7.14
C TRP A 419 5.49 -42.61 7.13
N ILE A 420 6.28 -42.65 8.20
CA ILE A 420 7.44 -43.53 8.33
C ILE A 420 7.09 -45.01 8.10
N PRO A 421 6.06 -45.60 8.74
CA PRO A 421 5.67 -46.99 8.47
C PRO A 421 5.26 -47.23 7.02
N GLU A 422 4.61 -46.25 6.38
CA GLU A 422 4.23 -46.33 4.97
C GLU A 422 5.44 -46.29 4.04
N VAL A 423 6.45 -45.47 4.36
CA VAL A 423 7.73 -45.43 3.63
C VAL A 423 8.47 -46.76 3.79
N ILE A 424 8.56 -47.29 5.01
CA ILE A 424 9.17 -48.60 5.28
C ILE A 424 8.48 -49.67 4.45
N ALA A 425 7.15 -49.77 4.53
CA ALA A 425 6.34 -50.73 3.79
C ALA A 425 6.52 -50.62 2.27
N THR A 426 6.53 -49.39 1.75
CA THR A 426 6.70 -49.12 0.32
C THR A 426 8.10 -49.52 -0.16
N VAL A 427 9.15 -49.18 0.60
CA VAL A 427 10.54 -49.49 0.24
C VAL A 427 10.85 -50.98 0.44
N ALA A 428 10.31 -51.60 1.48
CA ALA A 428 10.46 -53.01 1.77
C ALA A 428 9.57 -53.92 0.91
N GLN A 429 8.58 -53.34 0.21
CA GLN A 429 7.52 -54.05 -0.52
C GLN A 429 6.73 -55.00 0.39
N THR A 430 6.42 -54.55 1.60
CA THR A 430 5.65 -55.29 2.62
C THR A 430 4.38 -54.53 3.00
N PRO A 431 3.41 -55.18 3.68
CA PRO A 431 2.31 -54.46 4.31
C PRO A 431 2.81 -53.46 5.37
N VAL A 432 2.02 -52.43 5.64
CA VAL A 432 2.33 -51.43 6.68
C VAL A 432 2.28 -52.07 8.06
N ASP A 433 3.41 -52.06 8.76
CA ASP A 433 3.53 -52.44 10.17
C ASP A 433 3.85 -51.19 11.01
N THR A 434 2.92 -50.78 11.86
CA THR A 434 3.08 -49.60 12.72
C THR A 434 4.04 -49.83 13.90
N SER A 435 4.51 -51.06 14.10
CA SER A 435 5.51 -51.39 15.12
C SER A 435 6.95 -51.24 14.63
N ASP A 436 7.15 -51.03 13.32
CA ASP A 436 8.47 -50.79 12.75
C ASP A 436 8.97 -49.40 13.16
N ALA A 437 10.17 -49.36 13.73
CA ALA A 437 10.84 -48.14 14.14
C ALA A 437 11.97 -47.79 13.17
N ILE A 438 11.94 -46.59 12.58
CA ILE A 438 13.00 -46.13 11.68
C ILE A 438 14.28 -45.78 12.45
N GLU A 439 15.40 -46.28 11.95
CA GLU A 439 16.74 -45.89 12.42
C GLU A 439 17.36 -44.83 11.52
N GLU A 440 17.20 -44.98 10.19
CA GLU A 440 17.66 -43.99 9.21
C GLU A 440 16.79 -44.02 7.94
N LEU A 441 16.43 -42.84 7.45
CA LEU A 441 15.94 -42.63 6.09
C LEU A 441 17.03 -41.96 5.24
N CYS A 442 17.69 -42.70 4.35
CA CYS A 442 18.75 -42.16 3.50
C CYS A 442 18.27 -41.99 2.05
N PHE A 443 18.26 -40.75 1.56
CA PHE A 443 18.00 -40.43 0.16
C PHE A 443 19.32 -40.37 -0.59
N VAL A 444 19.54 -41.31 -1.52
CA VAL A 444 20.86 -41.59 -2.10
C VAL A 444 20.92 -41.19 -3.57
N GLY A 445 21.66 -40.11 -3.84
CA GLY A 445 22.06 -39.66 -5.18
C GLY A 445 23.41 -40.25 -5.60
N ASP A 446 23.61 -40.42 -6.91
CA ASP A 446 24.90 -40.81 -7.52
C ASP A 446 25.57 -42.06 -6.91
N GLY A 447 24.76 -42.98 -6.38
CA GLY A 447 25.21 -44.22 -5.74
C GLY A 447 25.97 -44.02 -4.42
N CYS A 448 25.80 -42.87 -3.76
CA CYS A 448 26.52 -42.51 -2.53
C CYS A 448 25.98 -43.16 -1.25
N PHE A 449 25.82 -44.49 -1.27
CA PHE A 449 25.38 -45.29 -0.11
C PHE A 449 26.36 -45.21 1.07
N ALA A 450 27.67 -45.10 0.77
CA ALA A 450 28.70 -45.02 1.80
C ALA A 450 28.65 -43.75 2.65
N ALA A 451 27.91 -42.71 2.20
CA ALA A 451 27.72 -41.47 2.94
C ALA A 451 26.45 -41.48 3.81
N CYS A 452 25.65 -42.55 3.79
CA CYS A 452 24.59 -42.75 4.77
C CYS A 452 25.21 -43.02 6.14
N LEU A 453 24.62 -42.49 7.21
CA LEU A 453 25.12 -42.63 8.57
C LEU A 453 24.98 -44.05 9.12
N ASN A 454 24.06 -44.83 8.53
CA ASN A 454 23.58 -46.10 9.05
C ASN A 454 23.23 -45.96 10.55
N GLU A 455 23.42 -47.03 11.33
CA GLU A 455 22.98 -47.31 12.71
C GLU A 455 23.19 -46.21 13.78
N THR A 456 23.74 -45.05 13.43
CA THR A 456 24.02 -43.90 14.32
C THR A 456 22.99 -42.76 14.22
N ALA A 457 22.07 -42.78 13.25
CA ALA A 457 21.17 -41.66 12.96
C ALA A 457 19.95 -41.51 13.89
N SER A 458 19.65 -42.48 14.76
CA SER A 458 18.53 -42.47 15.72
C SER A 458 17.23 -41.80 15.20
N GLY A 459 16.76 -42.21 14.02
CA GLY A 459 15.53 -41.73 13.40
C GLY A 459 15.70 -40.52 12.47
N GLY A 460 16.94 -40.15 12.13
CA GLY A 460 17.27 -39.05 11.23
C GLY A 460 17.09 -39.35 9.74
N THR A 461 16.95 -38.28 8.95
CA THR A 461 16.99 -38.31 7.49
C THR A 461 18.36 -37.86 7.00
N THR A 462 18.94 -38.57 6.03
CA THR A 462 20.24 -38.24 5.42
C THR A 462 20.04 -38.02 3.92
N PHE A 463 20.58 -36.94 3.38
CA PHE A 463 20.64 -36.68 1.95
C PHE A 463 22.07 -36.88 1.46
N THR A 464 22.29 -37.80 0.52
CA THR A 464 23.63 -38.08 -0.02
C THR A 464 23.70 -37.84 -1.52
N TYR A 465 24.82 -37.30 -1.99
CA TYR A 465 25.04 -36.96 -3.40
C TYR A 465 26.55 -36.89 -3.68
N ARG A 466 26.93 -36.88 -4.96
CA ARG A 466 28.35 -36.78 -5.33
C ARG A 466 28.72 -35.37 -5.78
N ARG A 467 29.75 -34.82 -5.15
CA ARG A 467 30.27 -33.47 -5.40
C ARG A 467 31.78 -33.54 -5.53
N GLY A 468 32.32 -33.10 -6.67
CA GLY A 468 33.75 -33.16 -6.93
C GLY A 468 34.34 -34.56 -6.75
N GLY A 469 33.58 -35.60 -7.10
CA GLY A 469 34.01 -37.00 -7.05
C GLY A 469 33.85 -37.67 -5.69
N GLU A 470 33.60 -36.88 -4.64
CA GLU A 470 33.40 -37.37 -3.28
C GLU A 470 31.91 -37.55 -3.00
N CYS A 471 31.57 -38.63 -2.28
CA CYS A 471 30.23 -38.80 -1.73
C CYS A 471 30.07 -37.96 -0.49
N VAL A 472 29.18 -36.97 -0.56
CA VAL A 472 28.84 -36.06 0.53
C VAL A 472 27.52 -36.51 1.14
N GLY A 473 27.43 -36.48 2.47
CA GLY A 473 26.21 -36.73 3.21
C GLY A 473 25.86 -35.52 4.08
N THR A 474 24.62 -35.07 3.99
CA THR A 474 24.07 -34.00 4.83
C THR A 474 22.93 -34.58 5.65
N ILE A 475 23.08 -34.52 6.98
CA ILE A 475 22.02 -34.88 7.93
C ILE A 475 20.98 -33.77 7.87
N ASP A 476 19.70 -34.14 7.90
CA ASP A 476 18.60 -33.20 7.95
C ASP A 476 18.70 -32.29 9.20
N THR A 477 19.28 -31.11 9.01
CA THR A 477 19.28 -30.00 9.95
C THR A 477 18.25 -28.96 9.57
N ILE A 478 17.36 -29.27 8.62
CA ILE A 478 16.39 -28.33 8.09
C ILE A 478 15.41 -28.06 9.22
N THR A 479 15.60 -26.90 9.85
CA THR A 479 14.91 -26.39 11.03
C THR A 479 13.43 -26.05 10.77
N VAL A 480 12.75 -26.84 9.94
CA VAL A 480 11.33 -26.69 9.67
C VAL A 480 10.57 -27.43 10.76
N SER A 481 9.67 -26.72 11.43
CA SER A 481 8.78 -27.31 12.43
C SER A 481 8.08 -28.53 11.82
N LEU A 482 8.15 -29.68 12.50
CA LEU A 482 7.58 -30.97 12.06
C LEU A 482 6.07 -30.94 11.80
N ASN A 483 5.40 -29.83 12.12
CA ASN A 483 3.97 -29.62 11.96
C ASN A 483 3.56 -29.18 10.53
N GLU A 484 4.50 -28.83 9.64
CA GLU A 484 4.18 -28.26 8.33
C GLU A 484 4.96 -28.91 7.16
N LEU A 485 5.27 -30.20 7.18
CA LEU A 485 5.92 -30.89 6.05
C LEU A 485 4.92 -31.65 5.17
N TYR A 486 5.22 -31.79 3.88
CA TYR A 486 4.45 -32.63 2.96
C TYR A 486 4.89 -34.09 3.10
N ALA A 487 4.19 -34.83 3.94
CA ALA A 487 4.40 -36.27 4.16
C ALA A 487 3.58 -37.11 3.16
N ASP A 488 3.95 -37.03 1.87
CA ASP A 488 3.31 -37.76 0.76
C ASP A 488 4.32 -38.74 0.12
N LEU A 489 3.93 -40.00 -0.10
CA LEU A 489 4.79 -40.99 -0.78
C LEU A 489 5.15 -40.57 -2.21
N ALA A 490 4.31 -39.75 -2.86
CA ALA A 490 4.62 -39.17 -4.16
C ALA A 490 5.93 -38.36 -4.15
N CYS A 491 6.32 -37.80 -2.99
CA CYS A 491 7.58 -37.08 -2.85
C CYS A 491 8.82 -37.95 -3.08
N LEU A 492 8.74 -39.28 -2.89
CA LEU A 492 9.86 -40.19 -3.17
C LEU A 492 10.12 -40.34 -4.68
N GLY A 493 9.11 -40.05 -5.52
CA GLY A 493 9.21 -40.16 -6.97
C GLY A 493 9.63 -41.56 -7.46
N LEU A 494 9.18 -42.62 -6.79
CA LEU A 494 9.52 -43.99 -7.14
C LEU A 494 9.08 -44.32 -8.58
N GLY A 495 10.00 -44.89 -9.36
CA GLY A 495 9.80 -45.23 -10.77
C GLY A 495 10.03 -44.08 -11.75
N THR A 496 10.42 -42.89 -11.28
CA THR A 496 10.57 -41.69 -12.13
C THR A 496 12.01 -41.17 -12.25
N GLY A 497 12.93 -41.63 -11.41
CA GLY A 497 14.31 -41.12 -11.37
C GLY A 497 15.39 -42.19 -11.42
N THR A 498 16.63 -41.80 -11.15
CA THR A 498 17.82 -42.68 -11.17
C THR A 498 18.47 -42.82 -9.80
N ALA A 499 17.91 -42.20 -8.77
CA ALA A 499 18.42 -42.24 -7.41
C ALA A 499 17.83 -43.42 -6.62
N HIS A 500 18.18 -43.51 -5.34
CA HIS A 500 17.71 -44.57 -4.45
C HIS A 500 17.18 -44.00 -3.14
N VAL A 501 16.28 -44.74 -2.49
CA VAL A 501 15.88 -44.50 -1.10
C VAL A 501 16.28 -45.74 -0.31
N GLN A 502 17.16 -45.56 0.66
CA GLN A 502 17.54 -46.60 1.63
C GLN A 502 16.81 -46.34 2.94
N VAL A 503 16.17 -47.36 3.48
CA VAL A 503 15.50 -47.32 4.78
C VAL A 503 16.13 -48.38 5.67
N THR A 504 16.61 -47.96 6.83
CA THR A 504 17.06 -48.85 7.90
C THR A 504 16.06 -48.75 9.06
N TYR A 505 15.52 -49.89 9.49
CA TYR A 505 14.49 -49.96 10.52
C TYR A 505 14.63 -51.21 11.40
N ILE A 506 14.07 -51.16 12.60
CA ILE A 506 13.94 -52.27 13.53
C ILE A 506 12.47 -52.69 13.58
N GLY A 507 12.18 -53.95 13.24
CA GLY A 507 10.82 -54.49 13.33
C GLY A 507 10.42 -54.90 14.75
N SER A 508 9.15 -55.28 14.95
CA SER A 508 8.60 -55.72 16.25
C SER A 508 9.39 -56.84 16.94
N THR A 509 10.11 -57.67 16.18
CA THR A 509 10.95 -58.75 16.70
C THR A 509 12.32 -58.27 17.20
N GLY A 510 12.60 -56.97 17.14
CA GLY A 510 13.91 -56.38 17.47
C GLY A 510 14.98 -56.63 16.40
N VAL A 511 14.60 -57.15 15.22
CA VAL A 511 15.53 -57.43 14.13
C VAL A 511 15.67 -56.21 13.24
N ARG A 512 16.91 -55.78 13.04
CA ARG A 512 17.27 -54.70 12.11
C ARG A 512 17.20 -55.18 10.67
N SER A 513 16.62 -54.36 9.80
CA SER A 513 16.56 -54.58 8.36
C SER A 513 16.92 -53.31 7.61
N THR A 514 17.73 -53.45 6.57
CA THR A 514 17.97 -52.40 5.57
C THR A 514 17.34 -52.81 4.24
N ARG A 515 16.61 -51.88 3.63
CA ARG A 515 15.94 -52.05 2.34
C ARG A 515 16.21 -50.85 1.45
N VAL A 516 16.28 -51.09 0.14
CA VAL A 516 16.57 -50.05 -0.85
C VAL A 516 15.54 -50.11 -1.95
N ALA A 517 14.88 -48.98 -2.19
CA ALA A 517 14.08 -48.75 -3.39
C ALA A 517 14.96 -48.06 -4.43
N SER A 518 15.04 -48.63 -5.63
CA SER A 518 15.69 -48.01 -6.78
C SER A 518 14.71 -47.16 -7.59
N GLN A 519 15.25 -46.37 -8.53
CA GLN A 519 14.48 -45.50 -9.42
C GLN A 519 13.70 -44.39 -8.70
N ALA A 520 14.23 -43.91 -7.58
CA ALA A 520 13.68 -42.78 -6.85
C ALA A 520 14.07 -41.44 -7.49
N ALA A 521 13.36 -40.38 -7.10
CA ALA A 521 13.75 -39.01 -7.42
C ALA A 521 15.07 -38.62 -6.75
N SER A 522 15.75 -37.60 -7.28
CA SER A 522 17.00 -37.12 -6.67
C SER A 522 16.76 -36.63 -5.24
N PRO A 523 17.74 -36.74 -4.33
CA PRO A 523 17.58 -36.29 -2.95
C PRO A 523 17.09 -34.84 -2.82
N MET A 524 17.58 -33.97 -3.70
CA MET A 524 17.17 -32.56 -3.75
C MET A 524 15.72 -32.38 -4.21
N ALA A 525 15.22 -33.20 -5.14
CA ALA A 525 13.81 -33.18 -5.57
C ALA A 525 12.88 -33.72 -4.49
N ILE A 526 13.30 -34.77 -3.78
CA ILE A 526 12.59 -35.27 -2.61
C ILE A 526 12.50 -34.16 -1.55
N LEU A 527 13.60 -33.45 -1.30
CA LEU A 527 13.62 -32.33 -0.34
C LEU A 527 12.68 -31.19 -0.74
N ALA A 528 12.72 -30.78 -2.02
CA ALA A 528 11.81 -29.76 -2.55
C ALA A 528 10.34 -30.16 -2.41
N CYS A 529 10.04 -31.46 -2.51
CA CYS A 529 8.70 -31.97 -2.26
C CYS A 529 8.32 -31.93 -0.78
N ILE A 530 9.19 -32.43 0.11
CA ILE A 530 8.91 -32.48 1.55
C ILE A 530 8.68 -31.07 2.14
N VAL A 531 9.48 -30.08 1.71
CA VAL A 531 9.39 -28.71 2.24
C VAL A 531 8.45 -27.82 1.41
N GLY A 532 8.43 -27.93 0.09
CA GLY A 532 7.64 -27.05 -0.79
C GLY A 532 6.33 -27.67 -1.29
N GLY A 533 6.16 -28.98 -1.15
CA GLY A 533 5.07 -29.75 -1.73
C GLY A 533 5.25 -30.06 -3.21
N ARG A 534 6.37 -29.70 -3.83
CA ARG A 534 6.58 -29.90 -5.27
C ARG A 534 6.92 -31.36 -5.59
N VAL A 535 5.97 -32.12 -6.12
CA VAL A 535 6.19 -33.52 -6.51
C VAL A 535 7.27 -33.60 -7.59
N PRO A 536 8.26 -34.51 -7.47
CA PRO A 536 9.28 -34.70 -8.49
C PRO A 536 8.65 -35.01 -9.85
N ASN A 537 8.99 -34.21 -10.86
CA ASN A 537 8.45 -34.33 -12.21
C ASN A 537 9.53 -34.14 -13.29
N GLY A 538 10.71 -34.74 -13.09
CA GLY A 538 11.82 -34.64 -14.05
C GLY A 538 12.66 -33.34 -13.96
N ASP A 539 12.22 -32.35 -13.18
CA ASP A 539 13.01 -31.16 -12.87
C ASP A 539 14.31 -31.53 -12.13
N TYR A 540 15.42 -30.95 -12.57
CA TYR A 540 16.72 -31.15 -11.94
C TYR A 540 16.98 -30.11 -10.83
N LEU A 541 17.51 -30.54 -9.69
CA LEU A 541 17.93 -29.63 -8.62
C LEU A 541 19.42 -29.86 -8.26
N PRO A 542 20.26 -28.81 -8.25
CA PRO A 542 21.70 -28.90 -7.98
C PRO A 542 22.01 -29.26 -6.54
N SER A 543 23.22 -29.77 -6.28
CA SER A 543 23.60 -30.16 -4.92
C SER A 543 23.67 -28.96 -3.96
N ASN A 544 23.99 -27.76 -4.45
CA ASN A 544 24.02 -26.54 -3.62
C ASN A 544 22.63 -26.10 -3.11
N PHE A 545 21.54 -26.68 -3.63
CA PHE A 545 20.18 -26.45 -3.13
C PHE A 545 20.06 -26.80 -1.64
N ILE A 546 20.67 -27.90 -1.21
CA ILE A 546 20.62 -28.31 0.20
C ILE A 546 21.42 -27.34 1.10
N ASP A 547 22.51 -26.79 0.58
CA ASP A 547 23.32 -25.77 1.27
C ASP A 547 22.54 -24.45 1.43
N MET A 548 21.67 -24.12 0.45
CA MET A 548 20.76 -22.97 0.54
C MET A 548 19.65 -23.19 1.55
N VAL A 549 18.96 -24.33 1.46
CA VAL A 549 17.83 -24.63 2.35
C VAL A 549 18.28 -24.72 3.82
N SER A 550 19.42 -25.36 4.08
CA SER A 550 19.97 -25.52 5.44
C SER A 550 20.42 -24.21 6.09
N ARG A 551 20.83 -23.20 5.32
CA ARG A 551 21.16 -21.86 5.85
C ARG A 551 19.93 -21.05 6.29
N GLY A 552 18.76 -21.39 5.78
CA GLY A 552 17.55 -20.60 5.94
C GLY A 552 17.41 -19.52 4.85
N THR A 553 16.26 -18.85 4.87
CA THR A 553 15.83 -17.90 3.84
C THR A 553 16.54 -16.55 3.88
N GLU A 554 16.92 -16.07 5.07
CA GLU A 554 17.42 -14.69 5.32
C GLU A 554 16.59 -13.61 4.59
N ALA A 555 15.27 -13.81 4.48
CA ALA A 555 14.36 -12.97 3.71
C ALA A 555 13.14 -12.54 4.54
N SER A 556 12.56 -11.40 4.15
CA SER A 556 11.39 -10.79 4.75
C SER A 556 10.47 -10.25 3.66
N LEU A 557 9.17 -10.31 3.88
CA LEU A 557 8.17 -9.61 3.07
C LEU A 557 7.86 -8.28 3.73
N VAL A 558 8.13 -7.20 3.02
CA VAL A 558 7.77 -5.84 3.40
C VAL A 558 6.48 -5.49 2.68
N VAL A 559 5.44 -5.19 3.44
CA VAL A 559 4.16 -4.69 2.92
C VAL A 559 3.97 -3.27 3.42
N THR A 560 3.92 -2.32 2.50
CA THR A 560 3.63 -0.91 2.82
C THR A 560 2.28 -0.53 2.23
N SER A 561 1.30 -0.27 3.10
CA SER A 561 -0.04 0.20 2.73
C SER A 561 -0.20 1.68 3.01
N SER A 562 -0.70 2.44 2.06
CA SER A 562 -1.20 3.80 2.24
C SER A 562 -2.72 3.83 2.13
N ASN A 563 -3.34 4.57 3.04
CA ASN A 563 -4.76 4.93 2.93
C ASN A 563 -4.85 6.36 2.36
N GLY A 564 -5.83 6.60 1.50
CA GLY A 564 -5.90 7.81 0.67
C GLY A 564 -6.07 9.13 1.43
N SER A 565 -6.15 10.22 0.65
CA SER A 565 -6.01 11.64 1.05
C SER A 565 -7.15 12.25 1.89
N GLU A 566 -7.70 11.49 2.84
CA GLU A 566 -8.74 11.97 3.78
C GLU A 566 -8.30 13.20 4.61
N ALA A 567 -6.99 13.48 4.66
CA ALA A 567 -6.39 14.65 5.32
C ALA A 567 -6.55 15.99 4.56
N ILE A 568 -6.91 16.01 3.27
CA ILE A 568 -6.94 17.25 2.46
C ILE A 568 -8.16 18.14 2.76
N MET A 569 -9.30 17.55 3.16
CA MET A 569 -10.56 18.27 3.39
C MET A 569 -10.49 19.25 4.58
N LEU A 570 -9.67 18.95 5.60
CA LEU A 570 -9.49 19.79 6.79
C LEU A 570 -8.70 21.08 6.50
N ASN A 571 -7.81 21.06 5.50
CA ASN A 571 -7.02 22.23 5.09
C ASN A 571 -7.84 23.26 4.30
N PHE A 572 -8.90 22.84 3.59
CA PHE A 572 -9.80 23.74 2.86
C PHE A 572 -10.73 24.54 3.79
N ILE A 573 -11.17 23.95 4.90
CA ILE A 573 -12.03 24.60 5.91
C ILE A 573 -11.26 25.72 6.62
N ALA A 574 -9.96 25.53 6.85
CA ALA A 574 -9.06 26.52 7.45
C ALA A 574 -8.93 27.82 6.63
N LEU A 575 -8.72 27.67 5.32
CA LEU A 575 -8.41 28.76 4.40
C LEU A 575 -9.60 29.70 4.19
N ILE A 576 -10.83 29.16 4.19
CA ILE A 576 -12.06 29.94 3.99
C ILE A 576 -12.51 30.63 5.29
N SER A 577 -12.16 30.05 6.45
CA SER A 577 -12.46 30.62 7.78
C SER A 577 -11.67 31.92 8.06
N LEU A 578 -10.53 32.12 7.40
CA LEU A 578 -9.66 33.30 7.52
C LEU A 578 -10.24 34.59 6.88
N LEU A 579 -11.21 34.48 5.96
CA LEU A 579 -11.78 35.62 5.22
C LEU A 579 -12.95 36.34 5.94
N GLY A 580 -13.32 35.91 7.15
CA GLY A 580 -14.61 36.25 7.78
C GLY A 580 -14.61 37.22 8.97
N ALA A 581 -13.59 38.05 9.16
CA ALA A 581 -13.53 38.94 10.33
C ALA A 581 -13.66 40.42 9.94
N TRP A 582 -14.85 41.03 10.17
CA TRP A 582 -14.99 42.49 10.30
C TRP A 582 -16.22 42.82 11.17
N ILE A 583 -16.04 43.67 12.19
CA ILE A 583 -17.11 44.17 13.06
C ILE A 583 -17.51 45.56 12.56
N GLN A 584 -18.76 45.73 12.12
CA GLN A 584 -19.29 47.01 11.66
C GLN A 584 -19.48 48.01 12.83
N ARG A 585 -19.28 49.30 12.55
CA ARG A 585 -19.55 50.41 13.49
C ARG A 585 -21.06 50.62 13.62
N LEU A 586 -21.50 50.96 14.83
CA LEU A 586 -22.92 51.19 15.15
C LEU A 586 -23.29 52.66 14.90
N PRO A 587 -24.56 52.95 14.53
CA PRO A 587 -25.03 54.30 14.28
C PRO A 587 -25.09 55.14 15.58
N PRO A 588 -24.82 56.46 15.50
CA PRO A 588 -25.09 57.39 16.60
C PRO A 588 -26.59 57.66 16.70
N THR A 589 -27.23 57.23 17.81
CA THR A 589 -28.67 57.50 18.06
C THR A 589 -28.92 58.05 19.45
N GLU A 590 -29.98 58.86 19.60
CA GLU A 590 -30.43 59.40 20.89
C GLU A 590 -31.12 58.32 21.76
N ASN A 591 -31.84 57.38 21.14
CA ASN A 591 -32.55 56.26 21.80
C ASN A 591 -31.64 55.05 22.13
N LYS A 592 -30.55 55.29 22.85
CA LYS A 592 -29.48 54.29 23.16
C LYS A 592 -30.00 53.02 23.85
N MET A 593 -31.06 53.10 24.65
CA MET A 593 -31.58 51.99 25.44
C MET A 593 -32.36 50.96 24.60
N GLN A 594 -33.25 51.42 23.72
CA GLN A 594 -33.96 50.56 22.75
C GLN A 594 -32.96 49.88 21.80
N LEU A 595 -31.95 50.64 21.33
CA LEU A 595 -30.91 50.12 20.45
C LEU A 595 -30.08 49.01 21.14
N ARG A 596 -29.69 49.20 22.42
CA ARG A 596 -29.00 48.18 23.22
C ARG A 596 -29.88 46.93 23.45
N PHE A 597 -31.19 47.12 23.68
CA PHE A 597 -32.13 46.02 23.82
C PHE A 597 -32.27 45.21 22.52
N SER A 598 -32.43 45.87 21.37
CA SER A 598 -32.45 45.23 20.05
C SER A 598 -31.17 44.46 19.75
N MET A 599 -29.99 45.00 20.12
CA MET A 599 -28.71 44.32 19.99
C MET A 599 -28.56 43.12 20.92
N ALA A 600 -29.09 43.19 22.14
CA ALA A 600 -29.07 42.07 23.09
C ALA A 600 -30.03 40.94 22.67
N LYS A 601 -31.14 41.30 22.00
CA LYS A 601 -32.10 40.37 21.39
C LYS A 601 -31.55 39.70 20.12
N CYS A 602 -30.50 40.26 19.52
CA CYS A 602 -29.76 39.65 18.41
C CYS A 602 -28.70 38.67 18.90
N THR A 603 -28.87 37.40 18.51
CA THR A 603 -27.82 36.38 18.61
C THR A 603 -26.66 36.74 17.67
N VAL A 604 -25.46 36.90 18.23
CA VAL A 604 -24.24 37.25 17.49
C VAL A 604 -23.97 36.25 16.37
N SER A 605 -24.20 34.97 16.61
CA SER A 605 -24.04 33.91 15.61
C SER A 605 -24.93 34.08 14.38
N SER A 606 -26.19 34.49 14.55
CA SER A 606 -27.12 34.72 13.44
C SER A 606 -26.79 35.98 12.64
N VAL A 607 -26.30 37.02 13.31
CA VAL A 607 -25.83 38.26 12.67
C VAL A 607 -24.60 37.97 11.80
N VAL A 608 -23.58 37.32 12.38
CA VAL A 608 -22.36 36.92 11.66
C VAL A 608 -22.68 36.01 10.48
N TRP A 609 -23.56 35.02 10.68
CA TRP A 609 -23.99 34.11 9.61
C TRP A 609 -24.66 34.83 8.43
N MET A 610 -25.52 35.82 8.71
CA MET A 610 -26.23 36.55 7.66
C MET A 610 -25.36 37.57 6.93
N ILE A 611 -24.41 38.19 7.62
CA ILE A 611 -23.44 39.12 7.02
C ILE A 611 -22.44 38.36 6.14
N HIS A 612 -21.84 37.28 6.63
CA HIS A 612 -20.82 36.48 5.92
C HIS A 612 -21.39 35.22 5.25
N ARG A 613 -22.64 35.33 4.79
CA ARG A 613 -23.48 34.19 4.38
C ARG A 613 -22.86 33.24 3.37
N ASN A 614 -22.11 33.74 2.38
CA ASN A 614 -21.51 32.88 1.36
C ASN A 614 -20.40 32.01 1.97
N SER A 615 -19.48 32.61 2.72
CA SER A 615 -18.40 31.89 3.40
C SER A 615 -18.93 30.94 4.45
N MET A 616 -19.89 31.38 5.27
CA MET A 616 -20.49 30.56 6.33
C MET A 616 -21.31 29.38 5.79
N ARG A 617 -21.93 29.53 4.62
CA ARG A 617 -22.60 28.40 3.93
C ARG A 617 -21.60 27.35 3.47
N ILE A 618 -20.48 27.77 2.89
CA ILE A 618 -19.46 26.84 2.40
C ILE A 618 -18.79 26.13 3.60
N THR A 619 -18.33 26.88 4.60
CA THR A 619 -17.67 26.29 5.79
C THR A 619 -18.62 25.46 6.63
N GLY A 620 -19.86 25.91 6.83
CA GLY A 620 -20.87 25.15 7.55
C GLY A 620 -21.27 23.86 6.83
N PHE A 621 -21.33 23.88 5.50
CA PHE A 621 -21.62 22.69 4.70
C PHE A 621 -20.47 21.69 4.72
N LEU A 622 -19.23 22.15 4.52
CA LEU A 622 -18.04 21.28 4.62
C LEU A 622 -17.88 20.71 6.03
N GLY A 623 -18.16 21.52 7.05
CA GLY A 623 -18.16 21.09 8.44
C GLY A 623 -19.23 20.02 8.72
N LEU A 624 -20.42 20.13 8.12
CA LEU A 624 -21.50 19.14 8.22
C LEU A 624 -21.07 17.80 7.62
N VAL A 625 -20.48 17.83 6.42
CA VAL A 625 -19.96 16.62 5.76
C VAL A 625 -18.83 15.98 6.58
N ALA A 626 -17.89 16.79 7.09
CA ALA A 626 -16.80 16.29 7.92
C ALA A 626 -17.29 15.67 9.24
N TRP A 627 -18.31 16.25 9.88
CA TRP A 627 -18.95 15.63 11.05
C TRP A 627 -19.58 14.31 10.70
N HIS A 628 -20.35 14.24 9.62
CA HIS A 628 -20.99 13.01 9.20
C HIS A 628 -19.95 11.90 8.97
N VAL A 629 -18.88 12.18 8.22
CA VAL A 629 -17.77 11.22 8.01
C VAL A 629 -17.20 10.70 9.32
N GLY A 630 -16.89 11.59 10.26
CA GLY A 630 -16.29 11.20 11.53
C GLY A 630 -17.26 10.55 12.52
N ALA A 631 -18.57 10.82 12.42
CA ALA A 631 -19.57 10.29 13.34
C ALA A 631 -20.10 8.93 12.90
N SER A 632 -20.23 8.67 11.59
CA SER A 632 -20.55 7.33 11.05
C SER A 632 -19.31 6.52 10.68
N ASP A 633 -18.12 6.97 11.09
CA ASP A 633 -16.85 6.29 10.86
C ASP A 633 -16.66 5.85 9.39
N CYS A 634 -17.03 6.72 8.45
CA CYS A 634 -16.96 6.42 7.01
C CYS A 634 -15.51 6.51 6.51
N HIS A 635 -14.70 5.50 6.81
CA HIS A 635 -13.33 5.41 6.32
C HIS A 635 -13.14 4.21 5.39
N CYS A 636 -12.18 4.33 4.47
CA CYS A 636 -11.74 3.19 3.66
C CYS A 636 -10.26 2.92 3.95
N ASN A 637 -9.92 1.66 4.22
CA ASN A 637 -8.58 1.25 4.53
C ASN A 637 -8.27 -0.14 3.97
N TRP A 638 -6.97 -0.44 3.86
CA TRP A 638 -6.53 -1.82 3.73
C TRP A 638 -6.91 -2.57 5.00
N LYS A 639 -7.64 -3.69 4.87
CA LYS A 639 -7.94 -4.53 6.02
C LYS A 639 -6.62 -5.02 6.64
N PRO A 640 -6.40 -4.80 7.95
CA PRO A 640 -5.20 -5.31 8.59
C PRO A 640 -5.23 -6.84 8.58
N SER A 641 -4.32 -7.45 7.84
CA SER A 641 -4.06 -8.88 7.90
C SER A 641 -2.62 -9.09 8.34
N HIS A 642 -2.43 -9.78 9.46
CA HIS A 642 -1.10 -10.29 9.84
C HIS A 642 -0.74 -11.56 9.06
N ASP A 643 -1.73 -12.15 8.36
CA ASP A 643 -1.57 -13.34 7.56
C ASP A 643 -1.32 -12.97 6.09
N VAL A 644 -0.08 -13.17 5.64
CA VAL A 644 0.39 -12.88 4.28
C VAL A 644 -0.11 -13.88 3.24
N ARG A 645 -0.81 -14.94 3.68
CA ARG A 645 -1.48 -15.94 2.83
C ARG A 645 -2.77 -15.44 2.21
N ILE A 646 -3.40 -14.46 2.85
CA ILE A 646 -4.70 -13.93 2.43
C ILE A 646 -4.47 -12.75 1.49
N ASP A 647 -5.19 -12.73 0.37
CA ASP A 647 -5.12 -11.60 -0.56
C ASP A 647 -5.52 -10.29 0.13
N PRO A 648 -4.78 -9.19 -0.08
CA PRO A 648 -5.13 -7.91 0.52
C PRO A 648 -6.43 -7.37 -0.07
N ILE A 649 -7.34 -6.94 0.81
CA ILE A 649 -8.63 -6.35 0.45
C ILE A 649 -8.67 -4.91 0.98
N TYR A 650 -8.83 -3.97 0.07
CA TYR A 650 -9.18 -2.59 0.41
C TYR A 650 -10.69 -2.53 0.65
N GLY A 651 -11.09 -2.19 1.88
CA GLY A 651 -12.47 -2.18 2.32
C GLY A 651 -12.87 -0.83 2.88
N CYS A 652 -14.18 -0.55 2.85
CA CYS A 652 -14.76 0.61 3.49
C CYS A 652 -15.64 0.15 4.65
N THR A 653 -15.52 0.82 5.78
CA THR A 653 -16.31 0.60 7.00
C THR A 653 -17.22 1.80 7.22
N ASN A 654 -18.37 1.55 7.85
CA ASN A 654 -19.34 2.59 8.18
C ASN A 654 -20.28 2.06 9.27
N ASP A 655 -20.57 2.93 10.23
CA ASP A 655 -21.59 2.74 11.26
C ASP A 655 -22.74 3.74 11.02
N PRO A 656 -23.85 3.32 10.38
CA PRO A 656 -25.00 4.20 10.17
C PRO A 656 -25.59 4.78 11.45
N ALA A 657 -25.43 4.08 12.58
CA ALA A 657 -25.92 4.52 13.88
C ALA A 657 -24.88 5.31 14.69
N GLY A 658 -23.67 5.51 14.17
CA GLY A 658 -22.56 6.13 14.88
C GLY A 658 -22.86 7.54 15.39
N HIS A 659 -23.74 8.29 14.70
CA HIS A 659 -24.27 9.60 15.11
C HIS A 659 -24.99 9.60 16.47
N PHE A 660 -25.38 8.42 16.94
CA PHE A 660 -26.08 8.19 18.21
C PHE A 660 -25.28 7.32 19.17
N GLY A 661 -24.07 6.89 18.80
CA GLY A 661 -23.31 5.85 19.49
C GLY A 661 -22.84 6.24 20.89
N ASN A 662 -22.68 7.53 21.18
CA ASN A 662 -22.27 8.01 22.51
C ASN A 662 -22.76 9.43 22.81
N PHE A 663 -22.63 9.85 24.08
CA PHE A 663 -23.07 11.17 24.54
C PHE A 663 -22.35 12.34 23.85
N SER A 664 -21.08 12.16 23.47
CA SER A 664 -20.32 13.18 22.72
C SER A 664 -20.92 13.39 21.33
N GLU A 665 -21.31 12.33 20.63
CA GLU A 665 -21.97 12.43 19.33
C GLU A 665 -23.36 13.05 19.41
N TRP A 666 -24.11 12.81 20.50
CA TRP A 666 -25.36 13.54 20.76
C TRP A 666 -25.15 15.06 20.91
N ILE A 667 -24.08 15.49 21.61
CA ILE A 667 -23.73 16.91 21.71
C ILE A 667 -23.33 17.48 20.35
N ARG A 668 -22.55 16.74 19.56
CA ARG A 668 -22.16 17.15 18.20
C ARG A 668 -23.37 17.25 17.28
N LEU A 669 -24.28 16.28 17.31
CA LEU A 669 -25.53 16.29 16.56
C LEU A 669 -26.38 17.54 16.89
N LEU A 670 -26.50 17.92 18.17
CA LEU A 670 -27.19 19.14 18.58
C LEU A 670 -26.51 20.41 18.04
N SER A 671 -25.18 20.44 18.04
CA SER A 671 -24.40 21.54 17.46
C SER A 671 -24.61 21.65 15.94
N TYR A 672 -24.54 20.53 15.23
CA TYR A 672 -24.73 20.48 13.79
C TYR A 672 -26.19 20.65 13.37
N ALA A 673 -27.17 20.38 14.23
CA ALA A 673 -28.57 20.73 14.01
C ALA A 673 -28.73 22.24 13.85
N TRP A 674 -28.01 23.04 14.64
CA TRP A 674 -28.00 24.48 14.45
C TRP A 674 -27.34 24.90 13.14
N VAL A 675 -26.22 24.28 12.76
CA VAL A 675 -25.53 24.54 11.48
C VAL A 675 -26.45 24.19 10.30
N PHE A 676 -27.13 23.05 10.34
CA PHE A 676 -28.10 22.64 9.34
C PHE A 676 -29.28 23.62 9.25
N PHE A 677 -29.81 24.09 10.40
CA PHE A 677 -30.81 25.15 10.43
C PHE A 677 -30.31 26.42 9.73
N ALA A 678 -29.06 26.80 9.98
CA ALA A 678 -28.43 27.97 9.40
C ALA A 678 -28.22 27.85 7.87
N LEU A 679 -27.86 26.66 7.40
CA LEU A 679 -27.70 26.34 5.98
C LEU A 679 -29.03 26.39 5.22
N VAL A 680 -30.07 25.75 5.78
CA VAL A 680 -31.30 25.42 5.05
C VAL A 680 -32.42 26.44 5.29
N TYR A 681 -32.58 26.96 6.51
CA TYR A 681 -33.81 27.65 6.93
C TYR A 681 -33.64 29.05 7.54
N MET A 682 -32.45 29.43 8.00
CA MET A 682 -32.26 30.72 8.68
C MET A 682 -32.65 31.94 7.84
N ASP A 683 -32.49 31.88 6.52
CA ASP A 683 -32.91 32.95 5.60
C ASP A 683 -34.41 32.92 5.27
N LEU A 684 -35.08 31.78 5.49
CA LEU A 684 -36.51 31.60 5.24
C LEU A 684 -37.37 31.96 6.46
N MET A 685 -36.73 32.21 7.62
CA MET A 685 -37.41 32.51 8.88
C MET A 685 -36.88 33.80 9.53
N PRO A 686 -36.97 34.96 8.85
CA PRO A 686 -36.58 36.24 9.44
C PRO A 686 -37.41 36.50 10.71
N GLY A 687 -36.77 36.97 11.78
CA GLY A 687 -37.44 37.29 13.06
C GLY A 687 -37.69 36.12 14.01
N ILE A 688 -37.49 34.86 13.61
CA ILE A 688 -37.75 33.69 14.48
C ILE A 688 -36.93 33.71 15.78
N GLY A 689 -35.71 34.26 15.72
CA GLY A 689 -34.83 34.41 16.89
C GLY A 689 -35.25 35.48 17.89
N SER A 690 -36.38 36.17 17.67
CA SER A 690 -36.95 37.15 18.61
C SER A 690 -37.57 36.50 19.86
N ASN A 691 -37.86 35.20 19.80
CA ASN A 691 -38.46 34.41 20.86
C ASN A 691 -37.69 33.10 21.05
N ILE A 692 -37.18 32.84 22.27
CA ILE A 692 -36.37 31.65 22.56
C ILE A 692 -37.17 30.35 22.36
N LYS A 693 -38.45 30.31 22.77
CA LYS A 693 -39.29 29.11 22.61
C LYS A 693 -39.55 28.84 21.13
N GLY A 694 -39.95 29.88 20.39
CA GLY A 694 -40.14 29.81 18.93
C GLY A 694 -38.88 29.35 18.19
N TYR A 695 -37.74 29.92 18.57
CA TYR A 695 -36.44 29.60 17.99
C TYR A 695 -36.02 28.15 18.28
N ALA A 696 -36.14 27.69 19.53
CA ALA A 696 -35.80 26.32 19.92
C ALA A 696 -36.68 25.30 19.19
N THR A 697 -37.99 25.52 19.11
CA THR A 697 -38.91 24.63 18.39
C THR A 697 -38.59 24.59 16.89
N ALA A 698 -38.25 25.74 16.28
CA ALA A 698 -37.84 25.77 14.88
C ALA A 698 -36.54 24.98 14.64
N VAL A 699 -35.51 25.14 15.48
CA VAL A 699 -34.24 24.39 15.35
C VAL A 699 -34.46 22.89 15.57
N ILE A 700 -35.28 22.50 16.54
CA ILE A 700 -35.57 21.08 16.81
C ILE A 700 -36.31 20.44 15.63
N LEU A 701 -37.44 21.03 15.21
CA LEU A 701 -38.31 20.43 14.20
C LEU A 701 -37.76 20.59 12.79
N LEU A 702 -37.18 21.73 12.41
CA LEU A 702 -36.67 21.91 11.05
C LEU A 702 -35.24 21.43 10.87
N SER A 703 -34.53 21.08 11.94
CA SER A 703 -33.13 20.73 11.81
C SER A 703 -32.70 19.53 12.62
N LEU A 704 -32.92 19.44 13.93
CA LEU A 704 -32.48 18.25 14.68
C LEU A 704 -33.13 16.97 14.16
N VAL A 705 -34.46 16.96 13.99
CA VAL A 705 -35.20 15.78 13.51
C VAL A 705 -34.82 15.42 12.05
N PRO A 706 -34.85 16.35 11.08
CA PRO A 706 -34.42 16.06 9.72
C PRO A 706 -32.95 15.67 9.60
N LEU A 707 -32.07 16.33 10.37
CA LEU A 707 -30.63 16.03 10.35
C LEU A 707 -30.37 14.61 10.85
N ALA A 708 -30.96 14.21 11.97
CA ALA A 708 -30.83 12.87 12.52
C ALA A 708 -31.33 11.79 11.54
N PHE A 709 -32.51 12.02 10.94
CA PHE A 709 -33.09 11.10 9.95
C PHE A 709 -32.21 10.98 8.70
N TRP A 710 -31.86 12.09 8.06
CA TRP A 710 -31.07 12.07 6.84
C TRP A 710 -29.63 11.62 7.06
N ALA A 711 -29.04 11.90 8.23
CA ALA A 711 -27.72 11.39 8.56
C ALA A 711 -27.70 9.86 8.69
N TYR A 712 -28.77 9.23 9.19
CA TYR A 712 -28.88 7.78 9.17
C TYR A 712 -29.06 7.26 7.73
N VAL A 713 -30.02 7.82 6.97
CA VAL A 713 -30.32 7.38 5.59
C VAL A 713 -29.12 7.54 4.65
N ILE A 714 -28.38 8.64 4.73
CA ILE A 714 -27.21 8.86 3.88
C ILE A 714 -26.10 7.85 4.21
N ALA A 715 -25.91 7.49 5.47
CA ALA A 715 -24.92 6.49 5.86
C ALA A 715 -25.29 5.08 5.34
N GLU A 716 -26.57 4.69 5.41
CA GLU A 716 -27.06 3.45 4.79
C GLU A 716 -26.87 3.45 3.27
N LEU A 717 -27.22 4.55 2.60
CA LEU A 717 -27.03 4.68 1.15
C LEU A 717 -25.55 4.66 0.76
N TRP A 718 -24.66 5.15 1.61
CA TRP A 718 -23.22 5.07 1.43
C TRP A 718 -22.71 3.63 1.49
N GLN A 719 -23.26 2.81 2.39
CA GLN A 719 -22.93 1.38 2.45
C GLN A 719 -23.40 0.64 1.20
N LEU A 720 -24.61 0.94 0.71
CA LEU A 720 -25.14 0.38 -0.53
C LEU A 720 -24.32 0.80 -1.76
N ARG A 721 -23.80 2.04 -1.77
CA ARG A 721 -22.87 2.53 -2.82
C ARG A 721 -21.68 1.60 -3.01
N ALA A 722 -21.10 1.09 -1.92
CA ALA A 722 -19.95 0.20 -1.96
C ALA A 722 -20.27 -1.18 -2.58
N GLN A 723 -21.54 -1.57 -2.60
CA GLN A 723 -22.00 -2.85 -3.18
C GLN A 723 -22.34 -2.74 -4.68
N TRP A 724 -22.55 -1.52 -5.20
CA TRP A 724 -22.92 -1.30 -6.60
C TRP A 724 -21.71 -0.90 -7.44
N SER A 725 -21.32 -1.78 -8.36
CA SER A 725 -20.13 -1.62 -9.22
C SER A 725 -20.08 -0.28 -9.99
N TRP A 726 -21.23 0.22 -10.43
CA TRP A 726 -21.34 1.49 -11.17
C TRP A 726 -21.23 2.75 -10.30
N LEU A 727 -21.37 2.63 -8.98
CA LEU A 727 -21.14 3.72 -8.02
C LEU A 727 -19.82 3.58 -7.27
N ALA A 728 -19.20 2.40 -7.26
CA ALA A 728 -18.00 2.07 -6.51
C ALA A 728 -16.81 3.02 -6.79
N TRP A 729 -16.71 3.52 -8.03
CA TRP A 729 -15.66 4.47 -8.44
C TRP A 729 -15.78 5.86 -7.79
N MET A 730 -16.99 6.28 -7.38
CA MET A 730 -17.21 7.61 -6.84
C MET A 730 -16.64 7.74 -5.43
N HIS A 731 -15.81 8.76 -5.19
CA HIS A 731 -15.24 9.00 -3.86
C HIS A 731 -16.33 9.11 -2.79
N SER A 732 -16.11 8.44 -1.65
CA SER A 732 -16.96 8.50 -0.44
C SER A 732 -17.39 9.93 -0.08
N GLN A 733 -16.46 10.88 -0.08
CA GLN A 733 -16.71 12.30 0.22
C GLN A 733 -17.54 12.99 -0.86
N LEU A 734 -17.30 12.69 -2.14
CA LEU A 734 -18.11 13.25 -3.24
C LEU A 734 -19.56 12.77 -3.16
N PHE A 735 -19.77 11.47 -2.88
CA PHE A 735 -21.10 10.91 -2.65
C PHE A 735 -21.81 11.65 -1.50
N LEU A 736 -21.14 11.80 -0.36
CA LEU A 736 -21.69 12.50 0.80
C LEU A 736 -21.99 13.97 0.50
N ILE A 737 -21.11 14.68 -0.21
CA ILE A 737 -21.31 16.07 -0.64
C ILE A 737 -22.56 16.18 -1.51
N LEU A 738 -22.68 15.34 -2.55
CA LEU A 738 -23.80 15.40 -3.49
C LEU A 738 -25.14 15.09 -2.79
N PHE A 739 -25.18 14.08 -1.92
CA PHE A 739 -26.39 13.72 -1.19
C PHE A 739 -26.78 14.77 -0.15
N TRP A 740 -25.83 15.34 0.60
CA TRP A 740 -26.14 16.43 1.53
C TRP A 740 -26.60 17.70 0.81
N LEU A 741 -26.05 18.01 -0.37
CA LEU A 741 -26.55 19.09 -1.23
C LEU A 741 -27.98 18.81 -1.70
N ALA A 742 -28.26 17.57 -2.13
CA ALA A 742 -29.59 17.14 -2.55
C ALA A 742 -30.61 17.24 -1.39
N VAL A 743 -30.25 16.82 -0.17
CA VAL A 743 -31.08 16.97 1.02
C VAL A 743 -31.34 18.45 1.32
N CYS A 744 -30.31 19.30 1.31
CA CYS A 744 -30.48 20.74 1.52
C CYS A 744 -31.41 21.37 0.48
N ALA A 745 -31.29 20.98 -0.80
CA ALA A 745 -32.17 21.43 -1.87
C ALA A 745 -33.61 20.92 -1.69
N LEU A 746 -33.79 19.64 -1.37
CA LEU A 746 -35.08 19.00 -1.12
C LEU A 746 -35.83 19.70 0.01
N MET A 747 -35.15 19.95 1.14
CA MET A 747 -35.70 20.62 2.32
C MET A 747 -36.13 22.06 2.06
N ARG A 748 -35.55 22.73 1.04
CA ARG A 748 -35.97 24.07 0.57
C ARG A 748 -37.06 24.01 -0.51
N SER A 749 -37.18 22.89 -1.21
CA SER A 749 -38.09 22.71 -2.34
C SER A 749 -39.58 22.68 -1.93
N ARG A 750 -40.46 22.73 -2.94
CA ARG A 750 -41.92 22.57 -2.73
C ARG A 750 -42.29 21.17 -2.22
N LEU A 751 -41.45 20.16 -2.40
CA LEU A 751 -41.71 18.79 -1.92
C LEU A 751 -41.73 18.73 -0.38
N ALA A 752 -40.88 19.51 0.29
CA ALA A 752 -40.87 19.62 1.75
C ALA A 752 -41.95 20.59 2.31
N LEU A 753 -42.83 21.15 1.46
CA LEU A 753 -43.85 22.10 1.89
C LEU A 753 -44.85 21.52 2.92
N PRO A 754 -45.35 20.28 2.80
CA PRO A 754 -46.24 19.70 3.81
C PRO A 754 -45.60 19.66 5.20
N TYR A 755 -44.33 19.26 5.27
CA TYR A 755 -43.56 19.25 6.51
C TYR A 755 -43.36 20.66 7.09
N ARG A 756 -43.02 21.64 6.24
CA ARG A 756 -42.91 23.04 6.66
C ARG A 756 -44.22 23.61 7.19
N ARG A 757 -45.35 23.28 6.58
CA ARG A 757 -46.68 23.69 7.05
C ARG A 757 -47.00 23.09 8.42
N PHE A 758 -46.59 21.84 8.67
CA PHE A 758 -46.70 21.23 9.99
C PHE A 758 -45.86 21.99 11.03
N VAL A 759 -44.62 22.35 10.72
CA VAL A 759 -43.81 23.17 11.63
C VAL A 759 -44.42 24.55 11.84
N ASP A 760 -44.90 25.21 10.79
CA ASP A 760 -45.59 26.50 10.90
C ASP A 760 -46.79 26.40 11.86
N TRP A 761 -47.54 25.30 11.79
CA TRP A 761 -48.64 25.01 12.71
C TRP A 761 -48.16 24.80 14.15
N CYS A 762 -47.05 24.08 14.37
CA CYS A 762 -46.44 23.95 15.70
C CYS A 762 -45.99 25.31 16.26
N LEU A 763 -45.32 26.14 15.45
CA LEU A 763 -44.91 27.50 15.80
C LEU A 763 -46.11 28.39 16.14
N TYR A 764 -47.21 28.23 15.39
CA TYR A 764 -48.47 28.90 15.67
C TYR A 764 -49.03 28.53 17.05
N ARG A 765 -48.97 27.25 17.45
CA ARG A 765 -49.47 26.76 18.74
C ARG A 765 -48.68 27.30 19.94
N ILE A 766 -47.39 27.55 19.77
CA ILE A 766 -46.52 28.10 20.85
C ILE A 766 -46.49 29.64 20.89
N GLY A 767 -47.38 30.30 20.15
CA GLY A 767 -47.55 31.76 20.19
C GLY A 767 -46.64 32.55 19.25
N MET A 768 -46.10 31.94 18.20
CA MET A 768 -45.44 32.66 17.10
C MET A 768 -46.44 32.95 15.96
N ARG A 769 -46.27 34.09 15.29
CA ARG A 769 -47.09 34.53 14.15
C ARG A 769 -46.21 35.09 13.04
N LYS A 770 -46.66 34.98 11.78
CA LYS A 770 -46.04 35.62 10.62
C LYS A 770 -46.66 37.02 10.46
N GLN A 771 -45.87 38.06 10.67
CA GLN A 771 -46.23 39.45 10.42
C GLN A 771 -45.96 39.79 8.95
N SER A 772 -46.98 40.21 8.21
CA SER A 772 -46.83 40.68 6.83
C SER A 772 -46.18 42.06 6.79
N ILE A 773 -45.25 42.26 5.86
CA ILE A 773 -44.62 43.57 5.60
C ILE A 773 -45.39 44.25 4.47
N ASP A 774 -45.69 45.54 4.61
CA ASP A 774 -46.36 46.34 3.59
C ASP A 774 -45.72 46.16 2.21
N ARG A 775 -46.58 45.96 1.20
CA ARG A 775 -46.21 45.84 -0.22
C ARG A 775 -45.40 47.03 -0.70
N GLN A 776 -45.64 48.22 -0.16
CA GLN A 776 -44.96 49.45 -0.55
C GLN A 776 -43.63 49.68 0.20
N SER A 777 -43.35 48.92 1.26
CA SER A 777 -42.11 49.09 2.03
C SER A 777 -40.90 48.46 1.32
N PRO A 778 -39.80 49.21 1.09
CA PRO A 778 -38.57 48.67 0.52
C PRO A 778 -37.97 47.52 1.34
N PHE A 779 -38.29 47.43 2.64
CA PHE A 779 -37.88 46.29 3.48
C PHE A 779 -38.48 44.95 3.04
N ARG A 780 -39.62 44.95 2.33
CA ARG A 780 -40.23 43.72 1.81
C ARG A 780 -39.32 43.01 0.79
N THR A 781 -38.56 43.77 0.01
CA THR A 781 -37.60 43.23 -0.96
C THR A 781 -36.36 42.66 -0.27
N LEU A 782 -35.94 43.25 0.86
CA LEU A 782 -34.73 42.87 1.59
C LEU A 782 -34.96 41.71 2.59
N ILE A 783 -36.11 41.69 3.26
CA ILE A 783 -36.42 40.72 4.33
C ILE A 783 -37.29 39.57 3.79
N GLY A 784 -38.18 39.86 2.84
CA GLY A 784 -39.19 38.94 2.34
C GLY A 784 -40.62 39.41 2.62
N THR A 785 -41.61 38.59 2.29
CA THR A 785 -43.04 38.97 2.41
C THR A 785 -43.54 39.08 3.84
N HIS A 786 -42.83 38.47 4.80
CA HIS A 786 -43.22 38.41 6.21
C HIS A 786 -42.00 38.18 7.10
N PHE A 787 -42.15 38.45 8.40
CA PHE A 787 -41.22 38.03 9.45
C PHE A 787 -41.95 37.39 10.64
N TRP A 788 -41.26 36.57 11.42
CA TRP A 788 -41.82 35.90 12.58
C TRP A 788 -41.73 36.79 13.82
N THR A 789 -42.85 36.91 14.53
CA THR A 789 -42.97 37.71 15.76
C THR A 789 -43.80 36.97 16.82
N PRO A 790 -43.59 37.21 18.12
CA PRO A 790 -44.50 36.73 19.16
C PRO A 790 -45.92 37.27 18.95
N VAL A 791 -46.93 36.49 19.32
CA VAL A 791 -48.35 36.88 19.22
C VAL A 791 -48.67 38.20 19.94
N ALA A 792 -47.96 38.50 21.02
CA ALA A 792 -48.12 39.75 21.77
C ALA A 792 -47.68 41.01 21.00
N LEU A 793 -46.86 40.84 19.96
CA LEU A 793 -46.32 41.91 19.11
C LEU A 793 -46.87 41.83 17.68
N PHE A 794 -47.87 40.97 17.44
CA PHE A 794 -48.48 40.79 16.13
C PHE A 794 -49.54 41.87 15.89
N GLN A 795 -49.49 42.47 14.71
CA GLN A 795 -50.50 43.40 14.21
C GLN A 795 -51.27 42.74 13.07
N PRO A 796 -52.61 42.86 13.04
CA PRO A 796 -53.44 42.25 12.00
C PRO A 796 -53.23 42.89 10.61
N GLU A 797 -52.71 44.12 10.56
CA GLU A 797 -52.43 44.86 9.33
C GLU A 797 -50.98 44.70 8.87
N ASP A 798 -50.72 44.99 7.59
CA ASP A 798 -49.38 44.98 7.00
C ASP A 798 -48.52 46.09 7.65
N VAL A 799 -47.34 45.74 8.18
CA VAL A 799 -46.52 46.70 8.93
C VAL A 799 -45.52 47.46 8.05
N VAL A 800 -45.40 48.76 8.31
CA VAL A 800 -44.39 49.65 7.71
C VAL A 800 -43.10 49.70 8.56
N TYR A 801 -43.23 49.52 9.88
CA TYR A 801 -42.12 49.53 10.83
C TYR A 801 -41.61 48.12 11.11
N VAL A 802 -40.31 47.91 10.92
CA VAL A 802 -39.64 46.61 11.12
C VAL A 802 -38.74 46.68 12.36
N PRO A 803 -38.75 45.65 13.22
CA PRO A 803 -37.87 45.59 14.39
C PRO A 803 -36.39 45.56 13.99
N MET A 804 -35.56 46.32 14.70
CA MET A 804 -34.12 46.42 14.48
C MET A 804 -33.41 45.08 14.65
N SER A 805 -33.92 44.16 15.49
CA SER A 805 -33.31 42.82 15.59
C SER A 805 -33.47 41.97 14.32
N VAL A 806 -34.44 42.28 13.46
CA VAL A 806 -34.60 41.66 12.14
C VAL A 806 -33.67 42.34 11.13
N LEU A 807 -33.57 43.67 11.17
CA LEU A 807 -32.70 44.44 10.29
C LEU A 807 -31.21 44.11 10.51
N LEU A 808 -30.78 43.96 11.77
CA LEU A 808 -29.43 43.51 12.13
C LEU A 808 -29.07 42.12 11.59
N LYS A 809 -30.07 41.30 11.21
CA LYS A 809 -29.89 39.96 10.64
C LYS A 809 -30.17 39.93 9.13
N THR A 810 -30.38 41.08 8.50
CA THR A 810 -30.72 41.19 7.07
C THR A 810 -29.49 41.63 6.30
N LYS A 811 -29.11 40.85 5.27
CA LYS A 811 -27.93 41.14 4.43
C LYS A 811 -28.18 42.42 3.61
N GLY A 812 -27.22 43.34 3.58
CA GLY A 812 -27.27 44.55 2.76
C GLY A 812 -27.91 45.77 3.42
N ILE A 813 -28.35 45.67 4.69
CA ILE A 813 -28.75 46.83 5.49
C ILE A 813 -27.49 47.53 6.01
N MET A 814 -27.33 48.81 5.69
CA MET A 814 -26.27 49.65 6.25
C MET A 814 -26.79 50.32 7.52
N LEU A 815 -26.32 49.87 8.69
CA LEU A 815 -26.83 50.38 9.98
C LEU A 815 -26.54 51.87 10.17
N GLU A 816 -25.50 52.38 9.54
CA GLU A 816 -25.12 53.81 9.51
C GLU A 816 -26.18 54.68 8.83
N ASN A 817 -27.04 54.08 8.00
CA ASN A 817 -28.12 54.79 7.32
C ASN A 817 -29.39 54.94 8.16
N ILE A 818 -29.36 54.51 9.43
CA ILE A 818 -30.48 54.60 10.36
C ILE A 818 -30.29 55.82 11.25
N ALA A 819 -31.16 56.81 11.11
CA ALA A 819 -31.26 57.95 12.01
C ALA A 819 -32.73 58.14 12.42
N ASP A 820 -32.96 58.37 13.72
CA ASP A 820 -34.29 58.56 14.33
C ASP A 820 -35.42 57.70 13.73
N HIS A 821 -35.41 56.39 14.05
CA HIS A 821 -36.37 55.37 13.58
C HIS A 821 -36.61 55.32 12.04
N THR A 822 -35.74 55.94 11.25
CA THR A 822 -35.86 56.06 9.79
C THR A 822 -34.62 55.53 9.08
N TYR A 823 -34.80 54.68 8.07
CA TYR A 823 -33.74 54.16 7.19
C TYR A 823 -33.66 54.97 5.90
N TYR A 824 -32.51 55.60 5.68
CA TYR A 824 -32.24 56.40 4.48
C TYR A 824 -31.55 55.55 3.42
N THR A 825 -32.25 55.24 2.34
CA THR A 825 -31.78 54.35 1.27
C THR A 825 -30.49 54.83 0.58
N TYR A 826 -30.25 56.15 0.55
CA TYR A 826 -29.08 56.77 -0.09
C TYR A 826 -28.02 57.32 0.90
N GLY A 827 -28.10 56.96 2.18
CA GLY A 827 -27.20 57.46 3.23
C GLY A 827 -27.77 58.66 4.00
N VAL A 828 -27.22 58.91 5.18
CA VAL A 828 -27.50 60.10 5.99
C VAL A 828 -26.54 61.20 5.54
N ASP A 829 -27.07 62.25 4.92
CA ASP A 829 -26.27 63.41 4.47
C ASP A 829 -25.97 64.29 5.70
N PRO A 830 -24.71 64.42 6.15
CA PRO A 830 -24.36 65.08 7.42
C PRO A 830 -24.50 66.61 7.38
N ASP A 831 -24.64 67.23 6.21
CA ASP A 831 -24.59 68.71 6.02
C ASP A 831 -25.94 69.37 5.68
N ARG A 832 -27.09 68.77 6.03
CA ARG A 832 -28.40 69.39 5.73
C ARG A 832 -29.23 69.73 6.97
N ASP A 833 -29.10 70.98 7.41
CA ASP A 833 -30.16 71.79 8.02
C ASP A 833 -31.29 72.11 6.99
N ASP A 834 -31.80 71.08 6.31
CA ASP A 834 -32.92 71.22 5.38
C ASP A 834 -34.21 71.00 6.18
N VAL A 835 -34.84 72.11 6.59
CA VAL A 835 -36.08 72.18 7.39
C VAL A 835 -37.26 71.40 6.76
N SER A 836 -37.13 71.01 5.48
CA SER A 836 -38.07 70.15 4.74
C SER A 836 -37.99 68.65 5.10
N LYS A 837 -36.96 68.21 5.84
CA LYS A 837 -36.78 66.83 6.36
C LYS A 837 -36.76 66.80 7.90
N LYS A 838 -37.72 67.45 8.56
CA LYS A 838 -37.94 67.22 10.00
C LYS A 838 -38.13 65.72 10.27
N PRO A 839 -37.69 65.21 11.45
CA PRO A 839 -37.96 63.84 11.84
C PRO A 839 -39.45 63.55 11.67
N ARG A 840 -39.75 62.45 11.00
CA ARG A 840 -41.12 61.98 10.80
C ARG A 840 -41.73 61.88 12.19
N SER A 841 -42.93 62.43 12.42
CA SER A 841 -43.61 62.19 13.69
C SER A 841 -43.91 60.69 13.77
N HIS A 842 -43.09 59.97 14.52
CA HIS A 842 -43.26 58.54 14.69
C HIS A 842 -44.48 58.30 15.60
N PRO A 843 -45.29 57.26 15.33
CA PRO A 843 -46.37 56.90 16.23
C PRO A 843 -45.86 56.68 17.66
N ASP A 844 -46.59 57.14 18.68
CA ASP A 844 -46.18 57.06 20.09
C ASP A 844 -45.84 55.63 20.53
N TRP A 845 -46.45 54.63 19.91
CA TRP A 845 -46.14 53.22 20.19
C TRP A 845 -44.70 52.86 19.81
N VAL A 846 -44.11 53.43 18.75
CA VAL A 846 -42.73 53.16 18.32
C VAL A 846 -41.72 53.63 19.36
N LEU A 847 -41.98 54.81 19.95
CA LEU A 847 -41.13 55.42 20.98
C LEU A 847 -41.28 54.73 22.34
N THR A 848 -42.39 54.03 22.57
CA THR A 848 -42.68 53.34 23.84
C THR A 848 -42.37 51.84 23.85
N GLN A 849 -42.04 51.23 22.70
CA GLN A 849 -41.63 49.83 22.63
C GLN A 849 -40.25 49.58 23.25
N LEU A 850 -40.02 48.36 23.74
CA LEU A 850 -38.70 47.93 24.23
C LEU A 850 -37.65 47.79 23.12
N GLU A 851 -38.11 47.38 21.93
CA GLU A 851 -37.27 47.18 20.76
C GLU A 851 -37.27 48.43 19.88
N TYR A 852 -36.13 48.77 19.30
CA TYR A 852 -36.02 49.83 18.30
C TYR A 852 -36.68 49.38 16.99
N TYR A 853 -37.70 50.10 16.49
CA TYR A 853 -38.37 49.82 15.21
C TYR A 853 -38.00 50.86 14.16
N VAL A 854 -37.84 50.45 12.90
CA VAL A 854 -37.37 51.35 11.83
C VAL A 854 -38.34 51.30 10.65
N CYS A 855 -38.66 52.46 10.07
CA CYS A 855 -39.36 52.58 8.80
C CYS A 855 -38.41 53.09 7.71
N VAL A 856 -38.75 52.93 6.43
CA VAL A 856 -37.95 53.49 5.33
C VAL A 856 -38.39 54.93 5.04
N ALA A 857 -37.43 55.83 4.81
CA ALA A 857 -37.71 57.14 4.24
C ALA A 857 -38.29 56.95 2.83
N THR A 858 -39.57 57.29 2.67
CA THR A 858 -40.27 57.28 1.37
C THR A 858 -40.04 58.59 0.64
#